data_AF-A0A4R0J1U9-F1
#
_entry.id   AF-A0A4R0J1U9-F1
#
_cell.length_a   1.000
_cell.length_b   1.000
_cell.length_c   1.000
_cell.angle_alpha   90.00
_cell.angle_beta   90.00
_cell.angle_gamma   90.00
#
_symmetry.space_group_name_H-M   'P 1'
#
loop_
_entity.id
_entity.type
_entity.pdbx_description
1 polymer ?
#
loop_
_entity_poly.entity_id
_entity_poly.type
_entity_poly.pdbx_seq_one_letter_code
_entity_poly.pdbx_strand_id
1 'polypeptide(L)'
;MDVHRRLLSTSAAYAAARSALETATMDYVAAEQRFAGIARIPVVVHVVWNTNAQNISQAQIDSQIDVLNRDFRATNPDTSIVPGVFSGLIADSRIEFFLATEDPNGNPTTGVTRTQTSTASFGTDDRVKSSATGGIDPWDTANYLNVWVCQLGGGLLGYAQFPGGPANTDGVVILHSGFGTNGTAAAPFDLGRTTTHEVGHYLNLFHIWGDDGSGCSGSDECADTPNAAGPNFGVPTFPHVTCSNGPNGDLFYDYMDYTDDRGMVMFTNDQVTRMQACLDTVRSELPDLASVDGTPEPAGSVVAWGANRLDAFVLGTDLAMYHKWWDGSAWGPSVAGYEYQGGICMSAPEVASWAPNRLDAFVLGTDHALYHKWWDGSAWNGYEYLGGVCMSPPRVATWGPNRLDAFVLGTDRALYHKWWDGSAWNGYEYLGGICMSPPEVVAWGPDRLDVFVLGTDNAVYHKWWDGTAWNGYEYLGGVCASPPRVVAWGENRLDMFVIGTDSALYHKWYDGSAWSDWEYMGGVCTTAPTVVSWGSDRLDVFVLGTDSALYHKWWDGSAWGPSLTGYEYLGGICTDEPRVVSWDTNRLDVFVTGTDKQLYHKWWDGSAWNGYEALGGVISDFRLTVPDSPAPIQGVGV
;
A
#
# COMPACT_ATOMS: atom_id res chain seq x y z
N MET A 1 24.26 18.64 10.07
CA MET A 1 23.84 17.73 11.17
C MET A 1 24.27 18.22 12.57
N ASP A 2 23.87 19.43 12.99
CA ASP A 2 24.36 20.00 14.27
C ASP A 2 23.72 19.36 15.52
N VAL A 3 22.44 19.00 15.46
CA VAL A 3 21.73 18.32 16.56
C VAL A 3 22.36 16.96 16.84
N HIS A 4 22.62 16.17 15.79
CA HIS A 4 23.26 14.87 15.88
C HIS A 4 24.66 14.95 16.52
N ARG A 5 25.53 15.84 16.00
CA ARG A 5 26.89 16.04 16.54
C ARG A 5 26.87 16.52 17.99
N ARG A 6 25.97 17.45 18.32
CA ARG A 6 25.78 17.92 19.70
C ARG A 6 25.42 16.73 20.60
N LEU A 7 24.38 15.97 20.26
CA LEU A 7 23.93 14.84 21.08
C LEU A 7 25.00 13.75 21.22
N LEU A 8 25.76 13.43 20.16
CA LEU A 8 26.89 12.50 20.25
C LEU A 8 27.95 12.98 21.26
N SER A 9 28.21 14.29 21.30
CA SER A 9 29.22 14.87 22.21
C SER A 9 28.73 15.09 23.64
N THR A 10 27.42 15.27 23.84
CA THR A 10 26.84 15.65 25.14
C THR A 10 26.05 14.55 25.83
N SER A 11 25.65 13.49 25.13
CA SER A 11 24.85 12.38 25.68
C SER A 11 25.50 11.03 25.39
N ALA A 12 26.09 10.44 26.43
CA ALA A 12 26.66 9.09 26.34
C ALA A 12 25.60 8.02 26.03
N ALA A 13 24.38 8.21 26.53
CA ALA A 13 23.24 7.32 26.24
C ALA A 13 22.87 7.38 24.75
N TYR A 14 22.85 8.58 24.17
CA TYR A 14 22.60 8.75 22.75
C TYR A 14 23.70 8.12 21.90
N ALA A 15 24.97 8.36 22.22
CA ALA A 15 26.09 7.75 21.50
C ALA A 15 26.03 6.21 21.54
N ALA A 16 25.67 5.64 22.69
CA ALA A 16 25.46 4.19 22.82
C ALA A 16 24.25 3.69 22.00
N ALA A 17 23.12 4.40 22.04
CA ALA A 17 21.92 4.05 21.27
C ALA A 17 22.17 4.12 19.76
N ARG A 18 22.91 5.13 19.29
CA ARG A 18 23.34 5.27 17.89
C ARG A 18 24.20 4.10 17.44
N SER A 19 25.20 3.73 18.25
CA SER A 19 26.05 2.57 17.96
C SER A 19 25.24 1.27 17.89
N ALA A 20 24.33 1.06 18.84
CA ALA A 20 23.45 -0.12 18.85
C ALA A 20 22.51 -0.17 17.63
N LEU A 21 21.93 0.97 17.23
CA LEU A 21 21.07 1.06 16.05
C LEU A 21 21.85 0.79 14.76
N GLU A 22 23.06 1.32 14.61
CA GLU A 22 23.87 1.00 13.42
C GLU A 22 24.25 -0.49 13.38
N THR A 23 24.57 -1.12 14.51
CA THR A 23 24.76 -2.57 14.57
C THR A 23 23.49 -3.32 14.16
N ALA A 24 22.34 -2.97 14.75
CA ALA A 24 21.07 -3.60 14.41
C ALA A 24 20.68 -3.40 12.94
N THR A 25 20.98 -2.24 12.37
CA THR A 25 20.76 -1.93 10.95
C THR A 25 21.64 -2.79 10.05
N MET A 26 22.93 -2.95 10.38
CA MET A 26 23.82 -3.85 9.66
C MET A 26 23.33 -5.31 9.71
N ASP A 27 22.89 -5.77 10.88
CA ASP A 27 22.35 -7.13 11.04
C ASP A 27 21.04 -7.31 10.23
N TYR A 28 20.17 -6.30 10.22
CA TYR A 28 18.92 -6.27 9.45
C TYR A 28 19.17 -6.33 7.94
N VAL A 29 20.11 -5.52 7.45
CA VAL A 29 20.55 -5.50 6.05
C VAL A 29 21.15 -6.86 5.67
N ALA A 30 22.05 -7.40 6.49
CA ALA A 30 22.72 -8.67 6.22
C ALA A 30 21.77 -9.87 6.24
N ALA A 31 20.68 -9.78 7.01
CA ALA A 31 19.62 -10.77 7.03
C ALA A 31 18.58 -10.58 5.90
N GLU A 32 18.78 -9.58 5.02
CA GLU A 32 17.86 -9.20 3.93
C GLU A 32 16.43 -8.97 4.44
N GLN A 33 16.29 -8.47 5.67
CA GLN A 33 15.00 -8.20 6.27
C GLN A 33 14.36 -6.97 5.62
N ARG A 34 13.04 -6.97 5.54
CA ARG A 34 12.20 -5.88 5.03
C ARG A 34 10.89 -5.87 5.81
N PHE A 35 10.25 -4.71 5.92
CA PHE A 35 8.91 -4.63 6.48
C PHE A 35 7.92 -5.49 5.71
N ALA A 36 7.11 -6.23 6.46
CA ALA A 36 5.88 -6.78 5.95
C ALA A 36 4.79 -5.70 5.96
N GLY A 37 4.44 -5.22 4.78
CA GLY A 37 3.34 -4.26 4.61
C GLY A 37 3.75 -2.79 4.61
N ILE A 38 2.82 -1.93 5.05
CA ILE A 38 2.99 -0.48 5.09
C ILE A 38 3.10 -0.05 6.54
N ALA A 39 4.20 0.60 6.90
CA ALA A 39 4.32 1.30 8.17
C ALA A 39 3.51 2.59 8.10
N ARG A 40 2.39 2.68 8.83
CA ARG A 40 1.58 3.89 8.91
C ARG A 40 1.96 4.67 10.17
N ILE A 41 2.48 5.86 9.99
CA ILE A 41 3.01 6.68 11.09
C ILE A 41 1.99 7.78 11.44
N PRO A 42 1.45 7.80 12.66
CA PRO A 42 0.62 8.90 13.13
C PRO A 42 1.46 10.17 13.26
N VAL A 43 0.97 11.28 12.70
CA VAL A 43 1.66 12.56 12.69
C VAL A 43 0.87 13.59 13.48
N VAL A 44 1.56 14.29 14.40
CA VAL A 44 1.05 15.53 14.99
C VAL A 44 1.85 16.72 14.47
N VAL A 45 1.13 17.72 13.96
CA VAL A 45 1.72 18.97 13.47
C VAL A 45 1.51 20.08 14.49
N HIS A 46 2.61 20.52 15.10
CA HIS A 46 2.67 21.61 16.05
C HIS A 46 2.99 22.93 15.34
N VAL A 47 1.97 23.73 15.04
CA VAL A 47 2.15 25.06 14.45
C VAL A 47 2.50 26.07 15.55
N VAL A 48 3.75 26.52 15.59
CA VAL A 48 4.23 27.53 16.55
C VAL A 48 4.49 28.84 15.82
N TRP A 49 3.68 29.87 16.09
CA TRP A 49 3.61 31.07 15.25
C TRP A 49 3.72 32.37 16.06
N ASN A 50 4.48 33.34 15.54
CA ASN A 50 4.59 34.69 16.12
C ASN A 50 3.70 35.71 15.39
N THR A 51 3.60 35.61 14.07
CA THR A 51 2.75 36.46 13.22
C THR A 51 1.60 35.66 12.61
N ASN A 52 0.49 36.31 12.28
CA ASN A 52 -0.68 35.62 11.70
C ASN A 52 -0.35 34.88 10.39
N ALA A 53 0.63 35.35 9.62
CA ALA A 53 1.07 34.67 8.40
C ALA A 53 1.70 33.30 8.70
N GLN A 54 2.43 33.17 9.81
CA GLN A 54 3.07 31.92 10.23
C GLN A 54 2.08 30.89 10.78
N ASN A 55 0.85 31.29 11.10
CA ASN A 55 -0.21 30.38 11.53
C ASN A 55 -0.81 29.65 10.31
N ILE A 56 -0.04 28.73 9.74
CA ILE A 56 -0.31 28.09 8.44
C ILE A 56 -1.68 27.39 8.38
N SER A 57 -2.30 27.42 7.21
CA SER A 57 -3.65 26.85 7.03
C SER A 57 -3.66 25.32 7.14
N GLN A 58 -4.83 24.74 7.40
CA GLN A 58 -5.01 23.28 7.33
C GLN A 58 -4.64 22.74 5.94
N ALA A 59 -5.02 23.43 4.86
CA ALA A 59 -4.69 23.02 3.49
C ALA A 59 -3.17 22.96 3.21
N GLN A 60 -2.36 23.78 3.90
CA GLN A 60 -0.90 23.71 3.80
C GLN A 60 -0.38 22.46 4.51
N ILE A 61 -0.98 22.12 5.66
CA ILE A 61 -0.65 20.91 6.42
C ILE A 61 -1.04 19.65 5.63
N ASP A 62 -2.27 19.58 5.13
CA ASP A 62 -2.77 18.45 4.33
C ASP A 62 -1.87 18.23 3.11
N SER A 63 -1.48 19.32 2.42
CA SER A 63 -0.58 19.22 1.27
C SER A 63 0.80 18.64 1.60
N GLN A 64 1.29 18.84 2.84
CA GLN A 64 2.57 18.26 3.25
C GLN A 64 2.44 16.76 3.53
N ILE A 65 1.32 16.32 4.12
CA ILE A 65 1.05 14.90 4.33
C ILE A 65 0.94 14.18 2.97
N ASP A 66 0.27 14.80 1.99
CA ASP A 66 0.21 14.29 0.62
C ASP A 66 1.59 14.20 -0.07
N VAL A 67 2.48 15.16 0.19
CA VAL A 67 3.87 15.11 -0.30
C VAL A 67 4.62 13.96 0.37
N LEU A 68 4.61 13.88 1.71
CA LEU A 68 5.30 12.82 2.44
C LEU A 68 4.89 11.43 1.93
N ASN A 69 3.59 11.21 1.73
CA ASN A 69 3.10 9.95 1.18
C ASN A 69 3.56 9.71 -0.26
N ARG A 70 3.53 10.71 -1.14
CA ARG A 70 4.03 10.54 -2.51
C ARG A 70 5.51 10.19 -2.55
N ASP A 71 6.30 10.81 -1.68
CA ASP A 71 7.75 10.73 -1.68
C ASP A 71 8.24 9.41 -1.11
N PHE A 72 7.74 9.04 0.07
CA PHE A 72 8.09 7.78 0.73
C PHE A 72 7.51 6.57 -0.01
N ARG A 73 6.38 6.73 -0.72
CA ARG A 73 5.83 5.67 -1.58
C ARG A 73 6.40 5.64 -3.00
N ALA A 74 7.31 6.55 -3.35
CA ALA A 74 7.84 6.71 -4.70
C ALA A 74 6.76 6.83 -5.79
N THR A 75 5.61 7.45 -5.46
CA THR A 75 4.49 7.69 -6.40
C THR A 75 4.50 9.11 -6.98
N ASN A 76 5.54 9.88 -6.68
CA ASN A 76 5.73 11.22 -7.21
C ASN A 76 6.07 11.17 -8.72
N PRO A 77 5.33 11.91 -9.59
CA PRO A 77 5.48 11.81 -11.04
C PRO A 77 6.79 12.43 -11.58
N ASP A 78 7.45 13.26 -10.77
CA ASP A 78 8.72 13.91 -11.09
C ASP A 78 9.94 12.98 -10.95
N THR A 79 9.77 11.73 -10.51
CA THR A 79 10.80 10.66 -10.64
C THR A 79 11.30 10.49 -12.08
N SER A 80 10.50 10.90 -13.07
CA SER A 80 10.88 10.90 -14.49
C SER A 80 12.11 11.75 -14.84
N ILE A 81 12.57 12.66 -13.95
CA ILE A 81 13.81 13.42 -14.15
C ILE A 81 15.08 12.60 -13.86
N VAL A 82 14.94 11.44 -13.20
CA VAL A 82 16.05 10.58 -12.83
C VAL A 82 16.64 9.91 -14.08
N PRO A 83 17.96 10.04 -14.33
CA PRO A 83 18.62 9.37 -15.44
C PRO A 83 18.45 7.85 -15.36
N GLY A 84 18.30 7.18 -16.50
CA GLY A 84 18.08 5.73 -16.55
C GLY A 84 19.18 4.87 -15.91
N VAL A 85 20.35 5.45 -15.60
CA VAL A 85 21.42 4.75 -14.86
C VAL A 85 21.08 4.58 -13.37
N PHE A 86 20.22 5.45 -12.83
CA PHE A 86 19.81 5.49 -11.43
C PHE A 86 18.33 5.11 -11.24
N SER A 87 17.55 4.93 -12.32
CA SER A 87 16.11 4.64 -12.20
C SER A 87 15.81 3.36 -11.43
N GLY A 88 16.69 2.35 -11.50
CA GLY A 88 16.55 1.10 -10.72
C GLY A 88 16.85 1.25 -9.23
N LEU A 89 17.32 2.42 -8.78
CA LEU A 89 17.57 2.71 -7.37
C LEU A 89 16.34 3.30 -6.67
N ILE A 90 15.36 3.84 -7.42
CA ILE A 90 14.16 4.45 -6.85
C ILE A 90 13.39 3.38 -6.07
N ALA A 91 13.24 3.61 -4.77
CA ALA A 91 12.64 2.65 -3.88
C ALA A 91 11.38 3.20 -3.20
N ASP A 92 10.33 2.38 -3.23
CA ASP A 92 9.16 2.55 -2.39
C ASP A 92 9.50 2.11 -0.96
N SER A 93 9.49 3.04 0.00
CA SER A 93 9.86 2.76 1.38
C SER A 93 8.84 1.93 2.14
N ARG A 94 7.62 1.87 1.60
CA ARG A 94 6.42 1.35 2.26
C ARG A 94 6.08 2.04 3.58
N ILE A 95 6.27 3.35 3.63
CA ILE A 95 5.92 4.18 4.79
C ILE A 95 4.86 5.18 4.34
N GLU A 96 3.79 5.28 5.14
CA GLU A 96 2.73 6.27 4.97
C GLU A 96 2.55 7.07 6.24
N PHE A 97 2.02 8.28 6.10
CA PHE A 97 1.83 9.25 7.14
C PHE A 97 0.38 9.71 7.13
N PHE A 98 -0.20 9.87 8.31
CA PHE A 98 -1.54 10.42 8.45
C PHE A 98 -1.60 11.34 9.68
N LEU A 99 -2.43 12.38 9.62
CA LEU A 99 -2.66 13.21 10.80
C LEU A 99 -3.34 12.39 11.89
N ALA A 100 -2.81 12.46 13.11
CA ALA A 100 -3.34 11.78 14.27
C ALA A 100 -4.83 12.12 14.48
N THR A 101 -5.65 11.09 14.66
CA THR A 101 -7.09 11.24 14.91
C THR A 101 -7.43 11.23 16.40
N GLU A 102 -6.48 10.81 17.24
CA GLU A 102 -6.58 10.84 18.70
C GLU A 102 -5.41 11.62 19.30
N ASP A 103 -5.67 12.32 20.42
CA ASP A 103 -4.64 12.99 21.21
C ASP A 103 -4.05 12.01 22.26
N PRO A 104 -2.98 12.38 22.98
CA PRO A 104 -2.38 11.49 23.99
C PRO A 104 -3.30 11.09 25.16
N ASN A 105 -4.46 11.73 25.31
CA ASN A 105 -5.47 11.37 26.31
C ASN A 105 -6.61 10.52 25.72
N GLY A 106 -6.52 10.12 24.44
CA GLY A 106 -7.54 9.36 23.71
C GLY A 106 -8.74 10.20 23.25
N ASN A 107 -8.61 11.53 23.20
CA ASN A 107 -9.70 12.38 22.67
C ASN A 107 -9.55 12.57 21.16
N PRO A 108 -10.66 12.66 20.40
CA PRO A 108 -10.62 12.99 18.98
C PRO A 108 -9.91 14.32 18.70
N THR A 109 -9.07 14.35 17.67
CA THR A 109 -8.30 15.52 17.24
C THR A 109 -8.13 15.56 15.73
N THR A 110 -7.65 16.69 15.21
CA THR A 110 -7.30 16.87 13.79
C THR A 110 -5.81 16.63 13.53
N GLY A 111 -5.06 16.14 14.53
CA GLY A 111 -3.62 15.97 14.47
C GLY A 111 -2.83 17.28 14.41
N VAL A 112 -3.46 18.41 14.74
CA VAL A 112 -2.84 19.74 14.65
C VAL A 112 -2.99 20.48 15.97
N THR A 113 -1.88 21.03 16.46
CA THR A 113 -1.88 21.99 17.57
C THR A 113 -1.41 23.35 17.08
N ARG A 114 -1.87 24.42 17.74
CA ARG A 114 -1.54 25.81 17.35
C ARG A 114 -1.16 26.62 18.56
N THR A 115 0.09 27.08 18.60
CA THR A 115 0.67 27.80 19.73
C THR A 115 1.18 29.16 19.27
N GLN A 116 0.55 30.24 19.76
CA GLN A 116 1.06 31.58 19.54
C GLN A 116 2.26 31.85 20.47
N THR A 117 3.34 32.40 19.94
CA THR A 117 4.56 32.69 20.67
C THR A 117 5.00 34.14 20.53
N SER A 118 5.80 34.63 21.49
CA SER A 118 6.48 35.93 21.39
C SER A 118 7.89 35.82 20.80
N THR A 119 8.40 34.59 20.62
CA THR A 119 9.69 34.32 20.02
C THR A 119 9.63 34.59 18.52
N ALA A 120 10.44 35.54 18.03
CA ALA A 120 10.44 35.93 16.62
C ALA A 120 10.96 34.83 15.68
N SER A 121 11.94 34.05 16.12
CA SER A 121 12.51 32.92 15.39
C SER A 121 13.17 31.91 16.33
N PHE A 122 13.13 30.63 15.97
CA PHE A 122 13.84 29.54 16.67
C PHE A 122 15.09 29.08 15.90
N GLY A 123 15.93 28.28 16.57
CA GLY A 123 17.09 27.61 15.97
C GLY A 123 17.11 26.12 16.31
N THR A 124 18.28 25.49 16.20
CA THR A 124 18.52 24.05 16.47
C THR A 124 18.71 23.72 17.95
N ASP A 125 18.41 24.65 18.86
CA ASP A 125 18.57 24.52 20.31
C ASP A 125 17.35 23.87 21.01
N ASP A 126 16.44 23.29 20.22
CA ASP A 126 15.20 22.60 20.64
C ASP A 126 14.22 23.45 21.46
N ARG A 127 14.41 24.78 21.55
CA ARG A 127 13.50 25.68 22.29
C ARG A 127 12.06 25.69 21.76
N VAL A 128 11.84 25.33 20.49
CA VAL A 128 10.49 25.21 19.92
C VAL A 128 9.75 23.98 20.48
N LYS A 129 10.48 22.98 20.96
CA LYS A 129 9.96 21.71 21.48
C LYS A 129 9.60 21.77 22.97
N SER A 130 9.53 22.98 23.56
CA SER A 130 9.09 23.13 24.94
C SER A 130 8.22 24.36 25.18
N SER A 131 7.12 24.15 25.92
CA SER A 131 6.22 25.22 26.35
C SER A 131 6.92 26.25 27.25
N ALA A 132 7.92 25.84 28.02
CA ALA A 132 8.70 26.71 28.90
C ALA A 132 9.54 27.76 28.14
N THR A 133 9.81 27.53 26.86
CA THR A 133 10.63 28.42 26.01
C THR A 133 9.82 29.12 24.91
N GLY A 134 8.49 29.10 25.03
CA GLY A 134 7.57 29.69 24.06
C GLY A 134 7.29 28.79 22.86
N GLY A 135 7.65 27.51 22.94
CA GLY A 135 7.30 26.47 21.99
C GLY A 135 6.12 25.63 22.49
N ILE A 136 6.11 24.35 22.17
CA ILE A 136 5.15 23.37 22.68
C ILE A 136 5.84 22.02 22.90
N ASP A 137 5.54 21.38 24.02
CA ASP A 137 6.08 20.06 24.37
C ASP A 137 5.55 18.98 23.41
N PRO A 138 6.33 17.92 23.11
CA PRO A 138 5.89 16.86 22.22
C PRO A 138 4.71 16.05 22.79
N TRP A 139 3.92 15.47 21.90
CA TRP A 139 3.10 14.30 22.21
C TRP A 139 3.98 13.07 22.39
N ASP A 140 3.38 11.98 22.89
CA ASP A 140 4.11 10.74 23.14
C ASP A 140 4.84 10.23 21.89
N THR A 141 6.17 10.24 21.94
CA THR A 141 7.04 9.97 20.80
C THR A 141 7.10 8.49 20.44
N ALA A 142 6.60 7.62 21.31
CA ALA A 142 6.38 6.22 20.99
C ALA A 142 5.21 6.05 20.01
N ASN A 143 4.22 6.95 20.03
CA ASN A 143 2.97 6.81 19.27
C ASN A 143 2.81 7.87 18.16
N TYR A 144 3.58 8.96 18.18
CA TYR A 144 3.41 10.06 17.24
C TYR A 144 4.75 10.57 16.71
N LEU A 145 4.84 10.74 15.38
CA LEU A 145 5.84 11.61 14.77
C LEU A 145 5.46 13.06 15.07
N ASN A 146 6.28 13.71 15.87
CA ASN A 146 6.12 15.11 16.24
C ASN A 146 6.78 16.02 15.19
N VAL A 147 5.98 16.88 14.57
CA VAL A 147 6.41 17.83 13.53
C VAL A 147 6.14 19.26 14.01
N TRP A 148 7.18 20.01 14.37
CA TRP A 148 7.02 21.43 14.71
C TRP A 148 7.19 22.29 13.47
N VAL A 149 6.19 23.13 13.17
CA VAL A 149 6.26 24.09 12.07
C VAL A 149 6.32 25.50 12.65
N CYS A 150 7.40 26.21 12.38
CA CYS A 150 7.65 27.52 12.99
C CYS A 150 8.49 28.45 12.11
N GLN A 151 8.74 29.67 12.59
CA GLN A 151 9.79 30.52 12.01
C GLN A 151 11.17 30.05 12.49
N LEU A 152 11.99 29.59 11.56
CA LEU A 152 13.41 29.33 11.79
C LEU A 152 14.27 30.53 11.34
N GLY A 153 15.35 30.78 12.07
CA GLY A 153 16.35 31.80 11.76
C GLY A 153 17.62 31.24 11.12
N GLY A 154 18.54 32.11 10.72
CA GLY A 154 19.89 31.71 10.28
C GLY A 154 19.95 30.98 8.93
N GLY A 155 18.88 31.01 8.13
CA GLY A 155 18.80 30.32 6.84
C GLY A 155 18.43 28.83 6.94
N LEU A 156 18.04 28.35 8.13
CA LEU A 156 17.60 26.97 8.34
C LEU A 156 16.22 26.74 7.70
N LEU A 157 16.10 25.63 6.96
CA LEU A 157 14.83 25.13 6.43
C LEU A 157 14.22 24.09 7.38
N GLY A 158 15.03 23.25 8.00
CA GLY A 158 14.59 22.27 8.97
C GLY A 158 15.72 21.73 9.84
N TYR A 159 15.36 20.88 10.80
CA TYR A 159 16.26 19.96 11.48
C TYR A 159 15.51 18.81 12.13
N ALA A 160 16.15 17.65 12.22
CA ALA A 160 15.64 16.46 12.88
C ALA A 160 16.50 16.01 14.08
N GLN A 161 15.87 15.28 14.99
CA GLN A 161 16.57 14.40 15.92
C GLN A 161 16.64 12.98 15.33
N PHE A 162 17.84 12.44 15.20
CA PHE A 162 18.05 11.03 14.86
C PHE A 162 17.56 10.09 15.98
N PRO A 163 17.17 8.85 15.66
CA PRO A 163 16.67 7.89 16.64
C PRO A 163 17.64 7.63 17.80
N GLY A 164 17.09 7.30 18.96
CA GLY A 164 17.82 7.03 20.20
C GLY A 164 18.11 8.25 21.06
N GLY A 165 17.66 9.44 20.64
CA GLY A 165 17.76 10.69 21.40
C GLY A 165 16.74 10.83 22.53
N PRO A 166 16.80 11.92 23.32
CA PRO A 166 15.82 12.19 24.37
C PRO A 166 14.40 12.34 23.79
N ALA A 167 13.40 11.73 24.44
CA ALA A 167 12.01 11.80 24.01
C ALA A 167 11.46 13.22 23.96
N ASN A 168 11.86 14.10 24.88
CA ASN A 168 11.39 15.49 24.91
C ASN A 168 11.89 16.35 23.73
N THR A 169 12.77 15.83 22.89
CA THR A 169 13.27 16.50 21.68
C THR A 169 13.12 15.64 20.42
N ASP A 170 12.40 14.53 20.48
CA ASP A 170 12.27 13.60 19.36
C ASP A 170 11.25 14.07 18.32
N GLY A 171 11.62 14.03 17.05
CA GLY A 171 10.84 14.55 15.92
C GLY A 171 11.58 15.60 15.09
N VAL A 172 10.83 16.29 14.22
CA VAL A 172 11.37 17.17 13.17
C VAL A 172 10.83 18.59 13.31
N VAL A 173 11.64 19.59 12.96
CA VAL A 173 11.27 21.00 12.98
C VAL A 173 11.45 21.58 11.60
N ILE A 174 10.40 22.21 11.05
CA ILE A 174 10.37 22.72 9.69
C ILE A 174 10.02 24.21 9.69
N LEU A 175 10.71 24.97 8.84
CA LEU A 175 10.37 26.35 8.53
C LEU A 175 9.01 26.39 7.83
N HIS A 176 8.09 27.23 8.29
CA HIS A 176 6.74 27.28 7.73
C HIS A 176 6.69 27.55 6.21
N SER A 177 7.69 28.25 5.63
CA SER A 177 7.77 28.49 4.18
C SER A 177 8.43 27.36 3.39
N GLY A 178 8.96 26.34 4.06
CA GLY A 178 9.46 25.09 3.48
C GLY A 178 8.55 23.88 3.71
N PHE A 179 7.33 24.12 4.19
CA PHE A 179 6.38 23.07 4.61
C PHE A 179 5.13 23.08 3.73
N GLY A 180 4.81 21.96 3.07
CA GLY A 180 3.70 21.83 2.15
C GLY A 180 3.94 22.53 0.81
N THR A 181 2.89 22.63 0.00
CA THR A 181 2.98 23.15 -1.38
C THR A 181 2.12 24.37 -1.66
N ASN A 182 1.47 24.90 -0.63
CA ASN A 182 0.58 26.04 -0.72
C ASN A 182 0.70 26.95 0.50
N GLY A 183 -0.13 27.99 0.58
CA GLY A 183 -0.14 28.90 1.71
C GLY A 183 1.13 29.74 1.79
N THR A 184 1.97 29.47 2.79
CA THR A 184 3.24 30.19 3.00
C THR A 184 4.45 29.52 2.37
N ALA A 185 4.29 28.31 1.81
CA ALA A 185 5.35 27.62 1.07
C ALA A 185 5.91 28.54 -0.03
N ALA A 186 7.24 28.62 -0.14
CA ALA A 186 7.91 29.53 -1.06
C ALA A 186 9.11 28.89 -1.78
N ALA A 187 9.13 29.06 -3.11
CA ALA A 187 10.22 28.60 -3.95
C ALA A 187 11.59 29.15 -3.47
N PRO A 188 12.66 28.34 -3.57
CA PRO A 188 12.74 27.04 -4.27
C PRO A 188 12.40 25.81 -3.40
N PHE A 189 11.82 25.99 -2.21
CA PHE A 189 11.54 24.91 -1.25
C PHE A 189 10.03 24.75 -0.98
N ASP A 190 9.21 24.89 -2.02
CA ASP A 190 7.75 24.89 -1.98
C ASP A 190 7.10 23.60 -2.49
N LEU A 191 7.84 22.49 -2.57
CA LEU A 191 7.27 21.19 -2.93
C LEU A 191 7.23 20.24 -1.73
N GLY A 192 7.55 20.73 -0.52
CA GLY A 192 7.46 19.98 0.73
C GLY A 192 8.64 19.03 0.98
N ARG A 193 9.71 19.10 0.19
CA ARG A 193 10.81 18.12 0.25
C ARG A 193 11.75 18.35 1.42
N THR A 194 11.77 19.56 1.98
CA THR A 194 12.43 19.82 3.27
C THR A 194 11.89 18.89 4.36
N THR A 195 10.57 18.69 4.44
CA THR A 195 10.00 17.77 5.43
C THR A 195 10.39 16.32 5.13
N THR A 196 10.36 15.91 3.86
CA THR A 196 10.81 14.58 3.42
C THR A 196 12.26 14.29 3.86
N HIS A 197 13.16 15.24 3.64
CA HIS A 197 14.56 15.20 4.06
C HIS A 197 14.73 15.01 5.58
N GLU A 198 14.06 15.86 6.37
CA GLU A 198 14.18 15.78 7.84
C GLU A 198 13.55 14.51 8.41
N VAL A 199 12.48 13.99 7.79
CA VAL A 199 11.91 12.70 8.16
C VAL A 199 12.85 11.54 7.80
N GLY A 200 13.64 11.66 6.73
CA GLY A 200 14.72 10.71 6.42
C GLY A 200 15.73 10.60 7.57
N HIS A 201 16.20 11.72 8.11
CA HIS A 201 17.04 11.75 9.31
C HIS A 201 16.36 11.15 10.56
N TYR A 202 15.08 11.47 10.77
CA TYR A 202 14.27 10.90 11.84
C TYR A 202 14.17 9.37 11.74
N LEU A 203 14.28 8.81 10.53
CA LEU A 203 14.28 7.40 10.18
C LEU A 203 15.68 6.83 9.86
N ASN A 204 16.74 7.42 10.43
CA ASN A 204 18.11 6.88 10.39
C ASN A 204 18.88 7.02 9.06
N LEU A 205 18.50 7.96 8.19
CA LEU A 205 19.27 8.26 6.99
C LEU A 205 20.32 9.34 7.22
N PHE A 206 21.51 9.13 6.68
CA PHE A 206 22.56 10.13 6.61
C PHE A 206 22.49 10.89 5.28
N HIS A 207 23.18 12.02 5.20
CA HIS A 207 23.41 12.68 3.93
C HIS A 207 24.29 11.84 3.00
N ILE A 208 24.09 11.92 1.68
CA ILE A 208 24.77 11.10 0.66
C ILE A 208 26.32 11.26 0.60
N TRP A 209 26.89 12.23 1.30
CA TRP A 209 28.34 12.45 1.44
C TRP A 209 28.88 12.12 2.85
N GLY A 210 28.04 11.64 3.75
CA GLY A 210 28.43 11.26 5.12
C GLY A 210 28.96 12.40 6.00
N ASP A 211 28.64 13.66 5.68
CA ASP A 211 29.02 14.84 6.49
C ASP A 211 30.54 15.05 6.70
N ASP A 212 31.40 14.47 5.85
CA ASP A 212 32.86 14.59 5.96
C ASP A 212 33.46 15.86 5.31
N GLY A 213 32.60 16.69 4.74
CA GLY A 213 32.96 17.96 4.12
C GLY A 213 33.15 17.86 2.61
N SER A 214 34.40 17.69 2.17
CA SER A 214 34.79 17.52 0.76
C SER A 214 35.71 16.31 0.58
N GLY A 215 35.64 15.36 1.53
CA GLY A 215 36.69 14.38 1.78
C GLY A 215 36.56 13.11 0.96
N CYS A 216 35.37 12.81 0.42
CA CYS A 216 35.05 11.55 -0.27
C CYS A 216 35.36 10.29 0.57
N SER A 217 35.43 10.45 1.89
CA SER A 217 35.74 9.41 2.88
C SER A 217 34.60 9.13 3.83
N GLY A 218 33.62 10.04 3.89
CA GLY A 218 32.32 9.85 4.50
C GLY A 218 31.51 8.80 3.75
N SER A 219 30.53 8.28 4.45
CA SER A 219 29.58 7.28 3.99
C SER A 219 28.21 7.69 4.51
N ASP A 220 27.18 7.51 3.70
CA ASP A 220 25.79 7.53 4.15
C ASP A 220 25.34 6.16 4.69
N GLU A 221 26.26 5.19 4.68
CA GLU A 221 26.07 3.79 5.06
C GLU A 221 25.09 3.03 4.15
N CYS A 222 24.96 3.48 2.88
CA CYS A 222 24.24 2.82 1.80
C CYS A 222 25.21 2.45 0.67
N ALA A 223 25.23 1.18 0.25
CA ALA A 223 26.16 0.71 -0.78
C ALA A 223 25.71 1.11 -2.19
N ASP A 224 24.39 1.27 -2.38
CA ASP A 224 23.78 1.67 -3.65
C ASP A 224 23.78 3.18 -3.92
N THR A 225 24.22 3.99 -2.95
CA THR A 225 24.33 5.45 -3.08
C THR A 225 25.76 5.83 -3.46
N PRO A 226 25.99 6.42 -4.66
CA PRO A 226 27.32 6.86 -5.05
C PRO A 226 27.82 7.97 -4.11
N ASN A 227 28.95 7.73 -3.45
CA ASN A 227 29.53 8.71 -2.52
C ASN A 227 29.77 10.06 -3.22
N ALA A 228 29.31 11.14 -2.61
CA ALA A 228 29.52 12.51 -3.06
C ALA A 228 30.56 13.21 -2.18
N ALA A 229 31.26 14.22 -2.71
CA ALA A 229 32.27 14.92 -1.93
C ALA A 229 31.62 15.75 -0.82
N GLY A 230 30.45 16.32 -1.08
CA GLY A 230 29.70 17.21 -0.19
C GLY A 230 28.27 17.45 -0.71
N PRO A 231 27.53 18.38 -0.10
CA PRO A 231 26.18 18.71 -0.54
C PRO A 231 26.15 19.37 -1.92
N ASN A 232 25.09 19.08 -2.68
CA ASN A 232 24.76 19.80 -3.90
C ASN A 232 23.73 20.91 -3.60
N PHE A 233 23.69 21.94 -4.46
CA PHE A 233 22.76 23.07 -4.34
C PHE A 233 22.19 23.44 -5.70
N GLY A 234 21.02 24.06 -5.72
CA GLY A 234 20.32 24.33 -6.97
C GLY A 234 19.84 23.02 -7.60
N VAL A 235 19.93 22.89 -8.92
CA VAL A 235 19.74 21.61 -9.61
C VAL A 235 20.96 21.38 -10.51
N PRO A 236 21.92 20.55 -10.08
CA PRO A 236 23.10 20.23 -10.89
C PRO A 236 22.74 19.63 -12.25
N THR A 237 23.70 19.67 -13.18
CA THR A 237 23.57 18.99 -14.48
C THR A 237 24.17 17.60 -14.39
N PHE A 238 23.41 16.57 -14.78
CA PHE A 238 23.90 15.20 -14.85
C PHE A 238 24.83 14.97 -16.07
N PRO A 239 25.94 14.24 -15.91
CA PRO A 239 26.49 13.73 -14.66
C PRO A 239 27.29 14.79 -13.88
N HIS A 240 27.24 14.74 -12.55
CA HIS A 240 28.02 15.60 -11.65
C HIS A 240 29.00 14.76 -10.84
N VAL A 241 30.26 14.67 -11.26
CA VAL A 241 31.26 13.77 -10.65
C VAL A 241 32.12 14.55 -9.66
N THR A 242 32.03 14.24 -8.37
CA THR A 242 32.85 14.90 -7.33
C THR A 242 33.83 13.97 -6.62
N CYS A 243 33.57 12.65 -6.65
CA CYS A 243 34.44 11.61 -6.09
C CYS A 243 34.81 10.56 -7.16
N SER A 244 35.26 9.38 -6.72
CA SER A 244 35.49 8.21 -7.58
C SER A 244 34.18 7.52 -8.01
N ASN A 245 33.13 8.30 -8.31
CA ASN A 245 31.77 7.85 -8.65
C ASN A 245 31.42 8.01 -10.14
N GLY A 246 32.44 8.26 -10.98
CA GLY A 246 32.27 8.34 -12.43
C GLY A 246 31.95 6.97 -13.07
N PRO A 247 31.27 6.95 -14.24
CA PRO A 247 30.92 8.11 -15.05
C PRO A 247 29.60 8.80 -14.65
N ASN A 248 28.83 8.21 -13.73
CA ASN A 248 27.46 8.65 -13.43
C ASN A 248 27.40 9.81 -12.42
N GLY A 249 28.36 9.90 -11.50
CA GLY A 249 28.48 11.01 -10.55
C GLY A 249 27.58 10.88 -9.32
N ASP A 250 27.42 12.00 -8.62
CA ASP A 250 26.64 12.16 -7.41
C ASP A 250 25.15 11.91 -7.67
N LEU A 251 24.46 11.29 -6.71
CA LEU A 251 23.01 11.11 -6.75
C LEU A 251 22.28 12.34 -6.18
N PHE A 252 22.46 13.51 -6.80
CA PHE A 252 21.83 14.75 -6.32
C PHE A 252 20.30 14.80 -6.45
N TYR A 253 19.70 13.74 -7.00
CA TYR A 253 18.26 13.49 -7.04
C TYR A 253 17.70 12.92 -5.74
N ASP A 254 18.59 12.52 -4.83
CA ASP A 254 18.25 11.92 -3.56
C ASP A 254 17.65 12.96 -2.58
N TYR A 255 16.62 12.58 -1.82
CA TYR A 255 16.03 13.46 -0.81
C TYR A 255 17.01 13.79 0.31
N MET A 256 18.09 13.02 0.52
CA MET A 256 19.13 13.27 1.51
C MET A 256 20.25 14.19 1.00
N ASP A 257 20.02 14.93 -0.09
CA ASP A 257 20.89 16.03 -0.55
C ASP A 257 20.32 17.42 -0.19
N TYR A 258 21.06 18.49 -0.48
CA TYR A 258 20.65 19.90 -0.32
C TYR A 258 20.22 20.57 -1.64
N THR A 259 20.00 19.77 -2.69
CA THR A 259 19.42 20.18 -3.97
C THR A 259 18.11 20.96 -3.74
N ASP A 260 17.72 21.86 -4.65
CA ASP A 260 16.39 22.49 -4.59
C ASP A 260 15.29 21.43 -4.69
N ASP A 261 14.10 21.67 -4.11
CA ASP A 261 12.99 20.71 -4.07
C ASP A 261 12.65 20.09 -5.44
N ARG A 262 12.74 20.88 -6.52
CA ARG A 262 12.44 20.44 -7.89
C ARG A 262 13.46 19.45 -8.48
N GLY A 263 14.59 19.23 -7.80
CA GLY A 263 15.65 18.33 -8.21
C GLY A 263 15.73 17.05 -7.36
N MET A 264 15.16 17.04 -6.15
CA MET A 264 15.13 15.86 -5.28
C MET A 264 13.82 15.10 -5.39
N VAL A 265 13.88 13.81 -5.70
CA VAL A 265 12.72 13.01 -6.13
C VAL A 265 12.76 11.53 -5.71
N MET A 266 13.81 11.06 -5.01
CA MET A 266 13.94 9.64 -4.68
C MET A 266 14.68 9.35 -3.37
N PHE A 267 14.39 8.19 -2.79
CA PHE A 267 15.28 7.46 -1.89
C PHE A 267 15.82 6.21 -2.61
N THR A 268 16.98 5.70 -2.18
CA THR A 268 17.53 4.44 -2.68
C THR A 268 17.01 3.19 -1.97
N ASN A 269 17.30 1.99 -2.49
CA ASN A 269 16.88 0.73 -1.86
C ASN A 269 17.56 0.49 -0.51
N ASP A 270 18.85 0.82 -0.39
CA ASP A 270 19.57 0.67 0.88
C ASP A 270 19.11 1.72 1.90
N GLN A 271 18.82 2.95 1.47
CA GLN A 271 18.22 3.95 2.34
C GLN A 271 16.87 3.46 2.86
N VAL A 272 15.99 2.96 1.99
CA VAL A 272 14.73 2.33 2.41
C VAL A 272 14.97 1.24 3.44
N THR A 273 15.94 0.36 3.22
CA THR A 273 16.29 -0.69 4.19
C THR A 273 16.64 -0.14 5.56
N ARG A 274 17.43 0.93 5.63
CA ARG A 274 17.83 1.56 6.89
C ARG A 274 16.64 2.17 7.62
N MET A 275 15.73 2.80 6.88
CA MET A 275 14.46 3.29 7.45
C MET A 275 13.64 2.13 8.02
N GLN A 276 13.61 1.00 7.32
CA GLN A 276 12.90 -0.18 7.79
C GLN A 276 13.53 -0.77 9.05
N ALA A 277 14.84 -0.94 9.07
CA ALA A 277 15.56 -1.37 10.27
C ALA A 277 15.29 -0.44 11.47
N CYS A 278 15.28 0.89 11.25
CA CYS A 278 14.99 1.85 12.30
C CYS A 278 13.61 1.64 12.94
N LEU A 279 12.59 1.49 12.09
CA LEU A 279 11.22 1.29 12.52
C LEU A 279 11.02 -0.11 13.13
N ASP A 280 11.71 -1.17 12.69
CA ASP A 280 11.59 -2.52 13.25
C ASP A 280 12.30 -2.67 14.61
N THR A 281 13.27 -1.80 14.90
CA THR A 281 14.16 -1.96 16.07
C THR A 281 13.97 -0.88 17.12
N VAL A 282 14.22 0.38 16.77
CA VAL A 282 14.28 1.49 17.73
C VAL A 282 12.97 2.27 17.80
N ARG A 283 12.17 2.23 16.73
CA ARG A 283 10.88 2.90 16.64
C ARG A 283 9.74 1.90 16.41
N SER A 284 9.81 0.70 16.99
CA SER A 284 8.86 -0.40 16.75
C SER A 284 7.43 -0.16 17.26
N GLU A 285 7.26 0.77 18.19
CA GLU A 285 5.93 1.16 18.70
C GLU A 285 5.28 2.28 17.87
N LEU A 286 6.07 2.98 17.05
CA LEU A 286 5.63 4.16 16.28
C LEU A 286 4.73 3.84 15.09
N PRO A 287 5.07 2.87 14.22
CA PRO A 287 4.17 2.51 13.16
C PRO A 287 2.96 1.79 13.76
N ASP A 288 1.77 2.29 13.45
CA ASP A 288 0.64 1.40 13.25
C ASP A 288 1.02 0.55 12.03
N LEU A 289 1.60 -0.61 12.32
CA LEU A 289 1.87 -1.62 11.31
C LEU A 289 0.51 -2.13 10.87
N ALA A 290 -0.09 -1.41 9.92
CA ALA A 290 -1.06 -2.00 9.04
C ALA A 290 -0.40 -3.24 8.47
N SER A 291 -0.84 -4.40 8.94
CA SER A 291 -0.43 -5.68 8.41
C SER A 291 -0.75 -5.68 6.92
N VAL A 292 0.26 -5.42 6.09
CA VAL A 292 0.25 -5.60 4.63
C VAL A 292 -0.83 -4.80 3.87
N ASP A 293 -0.59 -3.51 3.59
CA ASP A 293 -1.46 -2.74 2.67
C ASP A 293 -0.79 -2.12 1.43
N GLY A 294 0.20 -2.80 0.86
CA GLY A 294 0.61 -2.55 -0.53
C GLY A 294 1.01 -3.89 -1.15
N THR A 295 0.08 -4.73 -1.59
CA THR A 295 -1.13 -4.45 -2.38
C THR A 295 -2.41 -5.01 -1.74
N PRO A 296 -3.41 -4.18 -1.41
CA PRO A 296 -4.75 -4.68 -1.19
C PRO A 296 -5.35 -5.00 -2.56
N GLU A 297 -5.54 -6.29 -2.75
CA GLU A 297 -6.14 -6.87 -3.94
C GLU A 297 -7.67 -6.74 -3.94
N PRO A 298 -8.32 -6.93 -5.11
CA PRO A 298 -9.70 -7.34 -5.18
C PRO A 298 -9.90 -8.59 -4.35
N ALA A 299 -10.69 -8.46 -3.31
CA ALA A 299 -11.75 -9.41 -3.17
C ALA A 299 -12.69 -9.32 -4.40
N GLY A 300 -13.25 -10.45 -4.86
CA GLY A 300 -14.27 -10.61 -5.89
C GLY A 300 -15.58 -9.92 -5.50
N SER A 301 -15.54 -8.61 -5.39
CA SER A 301 -16.66 -7.77 -4.97
C SER A 301 -17.70 -7.60 -6.08
N VAL A 302 -17.50 -8.27 -7.22
CA VAL A 302 -18.46 -8.35 -8.32
C VAL A 302 -18.66 -9.81 -8.69
N VAL A 303 -19.91 -10.23 -8.82
CA VAL A 303 -20.25 -11.64 -9.05
C VAL A 303 -21.45 -11.74 -9.96
N ALA A 304 -21.46 -12.75 -10.82
CA ALA A 304 -22.59 -13.12 -11.65
C ALA A 304 -23.06 -14.51 -11.26
N TRP A 305 -24.38 -14.69 -11.22
CA TRP A 305 -25.02 -15.95 -10.84
C TRP A 305 -26.06 -16.42 -11.86
N GLY A 306 -26.26 -15.65 -12.94
CA GLY A 306 -27.14 -15.99 -14.04
C GLY A 306 -27.05 -14.98 -15.17
N ALA A 307 -27.59 -15.36 -16.33
CA ALA A 307 -27.65 -14.47 -17.47
C ALA A 307 -28.37 -13.16 -17.11
N ASN A 308 -27.78 -12.04 -17.50
CA ASN A 308 -28.22 -10.67 -17.20
C ASN A 308 -28.27 -10.34 -15.70
N ARG A 309 -27.57 -11.09 -14.84
CA ARG A 309 -27.52 -10.85 -13.40
C ARG A 309 -26.09 -10.75 -12.92
N LEU A 310 -25.76 -9.58 -12.40
CA LEU A 310 -24.54 -9.34 -11.65
C LEU A 310 -24.85 -8.48 -10.43
N ASP A 311 -23.99 -8.59 -9.43
CA ASP A 311 -24.10 -7.89 -8.16
C ASP A 311 -22.71 -7.36 -7.80
N ALA A 312 -22.66 -6.13 -7.30
CA ALA A 312 -21.45 -5.41 -6.93
C ALA A 312 -21.53 -4.96 -5.47
N PHE A 313 -20.44 -5.17 -4.75
CA PHE A 313 -20.28 -4.88 -3.33
C PHE A 313 -19.11 -3.92 -3.16
N VAL A 314 -19.28 -2.94 -2.27
CA VAL A 314 -18.30 -1.89 -2.02
C VAL A 314 -18.33 -1.50 -0.54
N LEU A 315 -17.28 -0.84 -0.06
CA LEU A 315 -17.31 -0.17 1.24
C LEU A 315 -17.58 1.32 1.07
N GLY A 316 -18.51 1.84 1.87
CA GLY A 316 -18.72 3.28 2.01
C GLY A 316 -17.74 3.90 3.01
N THR A 317 -17.69 5.22 3.07
CA THR A 317 -16.82 5.99 4.01
C THR A 317 -17.05 5.72 5.49
N ASP A 318 -18.12 5.02 5.83
CA ASP A 318 -18.46 4.51 7.16
C ASP A 318 -17.94 3.09 7.41
N LEU A 319 -17.16 2.53 6.47
CA LEU A 319 -16.67 1.14 6.44
C LEU A 319 -17.79 0.09 6.40
N ALA A 320 -19.03 0.47 6.14
CA ALA A 320 -20.12 -0.48 5.98
C ALA A 320 -20.10 -1.09 4.58
N MET A 321 -20.60 -2.32 4.47
CA MET A 321 -20.79 -2.96 3.18
C MET A 321 -22.05 -2.40 2.51
N TYR A 322 -21.92 -2.07 1.23
CA TYR A 322 -22.98 -1.63 0.36
C TYR A 322 -23.09 -2.56 -0.85
N HIS A 323 -24.31 -2.79 -1.29
CA HIS A 323 -24.64 -3.71 -2.36
C HIS A 323 -25.44 -2.98 -3.44
N LYS A 324 -25.16 -3.26 -4.72
CA LYS A 324 -26.00 -2.87 -5.85
C LYS A 324 -26.02 -4.00 -6.89
N TRP A 325 -27.05 -4.05 -7.71
CA TRP A 325 -27.22 -5.15 -8.67
C TRP A 325 -27.73 -4.67 -10.01
N TRP A 326 -27.45 -5.44 -11.05
CA TRP A 326 -28.09 -5.33 -12.35
C TRP A 326 -29.10 -6.45 -12.51
N ASP A 327 -30.34 -6.11 -12.89
CA ASP A 327 -31.43 -7.08 -13.05
C ASP A 327 -31.74 -7.53 -14.48
N GLY A 328 -30.94 -7.08 -15.45
CA GLY A 328 -31.17 -7.26 -16.88
C GLY A 328 -31.86 -6.08 -17.54
N SER A 329 -32.38 -5.14 -16.76
CA SER A 329 -33.06 -3.95 -17.26
C SER A 329 -32.59 -2.65 -16.60
N ALA A 330 -32.23 -2.70 -15.31
CA ALA A 330 -31.81 -1.54 -14.54
C ALA A 330 -30.87 -1.90 -13.39
N TRP A 331 -30.12 -0.88 -12.96
CA TRP A 331 -29.37 -0.88 -11.70
C TRP A 331 -30.30 -0.69 -10.50
N GLY A 332 -30.25 -1.63 -9.56
CA GLY A 332 -30.92 -1.53 -8.26
C GLY A 332 -29.94 -1.15 -7.14
N PRO A 333 -30.38 -0.39 -6.12
CA PRO A 333 -31.73 0.17 -5.96
C PRO A 333 -32.02 1.37 -6.90
N SER A 334 -30.98 1.97 -7.48
CA SER A 334 -31.02 2.91 -8.60
C SER A 334 -29.61 3.01 -9.19
N VAL A 335 -29.44 3.70 -10.33
CA VAL A 335 -28.12 3.89 -10.95
C VAL A 335 -27.09 4.42 -9.95
N ALA A 336 -27.39 5.51 -9.23
CA ALA A 336 -26.47 6.12 -8.26
C ALA A 336 -26.62 5.60 -6.81
N GLY A 337 -27.59 4.72 -6.56
CA GLY A 337 -27.94 4.26 -5.21
C GLY A 337 -27.30 2.93 -4.83
N TYR A 338 -27.29 2.65 -3.54
CA TYR A 338 -26.75 1.44 -2.94
C TYR A 338 -27.67 0.95 -1.81
N GLU A 339 -27.80 -0.37 -1.68
CA GLU A 339 -28.45 -1.04 -0.56
C GLU A 339 -27.44 -1.23 0.58
N TYR A 340 -27.75 -0.68 1.76
CA TYR A 340 -26.92 -0.79 2.95
C TYR A 340 -26.98 -2.20 3.54
N GLN A 341 -25.83 -2.89 3.64
CA GLN A 341 -25.72 -4.22 4.22
C GLN A 341 -25.25 -4.22 5.68
N GLY A 342 -24.78 -3.06 6.17
CA GLY A 342 -24.31 -2.89 7.53
C GLY A 342 -22.87 -3.30 7.76
N GLY A 343 -22.52 -3.45 9.03
CA GLY A 343 -21.17 -3.83 9.48
C GLY A 343 -20.19 -2.66 9.55
N ILE A 344 -19.03 -2.94 10.14
CA ILE A 344 -17.81 -2.16 10.02
C ILE A 344 -16.78 -3.17 9.52
N CYS A 345 -16.49 -3.10 8.22
CA CYS A 345 -15.70 -4.10 7.50
C CYS A 345 -14.27 -3.60 7.39
N MET A 346 -13.32 -4.45 7.76
CA MET A 346 -11.88 -4.16 7.70
C MET A 346 -11.21 -4.76 6.47
N SER A 347 -11.96 -5.38 5.56
CA SER A 347 -11.45 -5.82 4.27
C SER A 347 -12.45 -5.52 3.17
N ALA A 348 -11.96 -5.43 1.93
CA ALA A 348 -12.82 -5.46 0.76
C ALA A 348 -13.74 -6.72 0.81
N PRO A 349 -15.01 -6.62 0.39
CA PRO A 349 -15.92 -7.77 0.33
C PRO A 349 -15.53 -8.78 -0.75
N GLU A 350 -15.44 -10.05 -0.36
CA GLU A 350 -15.28 -11.21 -1.26
C GLU A 350 -16.63 -11.86 -1.44
N VAL A 351 -17.08 -12.06 -2.69
CA VAL A 351 -18.42 -12.59 -2.95
C VAL A 351 -18.38 -13.74 -3.93
N ALA A 352 -19.11 -14.80 -3.58
CA ALA A 352 -19.24 -15.98 -4.41
C ALA A 352 -20.72 -16.36 -4.59
N SER A 353 -20.98 -17.11 -5.66
CA SER A 353 -22.27 -17.71 -5.95
C SER A 353 -22.07 -19.17 -6.37
N TRP A 354 -22.62 -20.10 -5.59
CA TRP A 354 -22.61 -21.53 -5.93
C TRP A 354 -23.91 -21.99 -6.63
N ALA A 355 -24.92 -21.13 -6.75
CA ALA A 355 -26.16 -21.40 -7.47
C ALA A 355 -26.87 -20.11 -7.91
N PRO A 356 -27.77 -20.16 -8.91
CA PRO A 356 -28.59 -19.01 -9.25
C PRO A 356 -29.40 -18.49 -8.06
N ASN A 357 -29.49 -17.17 -7.94
CA ASN A 357 -30.21 -16.45 -6.88
C ASN A 357 -29.67 -16.76 -5.48
N ARG A 358 -28.36 -17.02 -5.38
CA ARG A 358 -27.62 -17.22 -4.15
C ARG A 358 -26.32 -16.42 -4.18
N LEU A 359 -26.08 -15.65 -3.13
CA LEU A 359 -24.85 -14.87 -2.94
C LEU A 359 -24.34 -15.09 -1.53
N ASP A 360 -23.04 -15.23 -1.38
CA ASP A 360 -22.35 -15.37 -0.10
C ASP A 360 -21.19 -14.38 -0.08
N ALA A 361 -21.28 -13.39 0.81
CA ALA A 361 -20.32 -12.31 0.95
C ALA A 361 -19.51 -12.46 2.24
N PHE A 362 -18.21 -12.21 2.15
CA PHE A 362 -17.24 -12.39 3.21
C PHE A 362 -16.43 -11.12 3.42
N VAL A 363 -16.20 -10.77 4.68
CA VAL A 363 -15.41 -9.62 5.10
C VAL A 363 -14.66 -9.95 6.37
N LEU A 364 -13.61 -9.20 6.68
CA LEU A 364 -13.06 -9.15 8.02
C LEU A 364 -13.84 -8.12 8.87
N GLY A 365 -14.12 -8.47 10.12
CA GLY A 365 -14.67 -7.53 11.11
C GLY A 365 -13.57 -6.71 11.81
N THR A 366 -13.97 -5.77 12.67
CA THR A 366 -13.04 -4.96 13.49
C THR A 366 -12.20 -5.77 14.48
N ASP A 367 -12.62 -7.00 14.76
CA ASP A 367 -11.91 -7.99 15.56
C ASP A 367 -10.98 -8.88 14.73
N HIS A 368 -10.82 -8.57 13.43
CA HIS A 368 -10.06 -9.35 12.44
C HIS A 368 -10.59 -10.77 12.20
N ALA A 369 -11.80 -11.09 12.67
CA ALA A 369 -12.41 -12.38 12.40
C ALA A 369 -13.08 -12.39 11.02
N LEU A 370 -13.20 -13.57 10.43
CA LEU A 370 -13.97 -13.77 9.21
C LEU A 370 -15.47 -13.68 9.54
N TYR A 371 -16.19 -12.84 8.80
CA TYR A 371 -17.65 -12.75 8.84
C TYR A 371 -18.23 -13.12 7.48
N HIS A 372 -19.38 -13.76 7.52
CA HIS A 372 -20.12 -14.22 6.36
C HIS A 372 -21.54 -13.66 6.39
N LYS A 373 -22.07 -13.24 5.25
CA LYS A 373 -23.46 -12.78 5.10
C LYS A 373 -23.98 -13.26 3.75
N TRP A 374 -25.22 -13.71 3.68
CA TRP A 374 -25.73 -14.32 2.44
C TRP A 374 -27.14 -13.88 2.05
N TRP A 375 -27.38 -13.91 0.74
CA TRP A 375 -28.70 -13.80 0.12
C TRP A 375 -29.30 -15.19 -0.06
N ASP A 376 -30.47 -15.47 0.51
CA ASP A 376 -31.11 -16.79 0.43
C ASP A 376 -32.08 -16.96 -0.76
N GLY A 377 -32.11 -16.00 -1.66
CA GLY A 377 -33.07 -15.93 -2.76
C GLY A 377 -34.27 -15.02 -2.49
N SER A 378 -34.43 -14.57 -1.24
CA SER A 378 -35.52 -13.69 -0.81
C SER A 378 -35.09 -12.51 0.06
N ALA A 379 -34.07 -12.71 0.90
CA ALA A 379 -33.54 -11.68 1.78
C ALA A 379 -32.05 -11.89 2.08
N TRP A 380 -31.39 -10.79 2.45
CA TRP A 380 -30.08 -10.83 3.08
C TRP A 380 -30.21 -11.25 4.54
N ASN A 381 -29.50 -12.31 4.92
CA ASN A 381 -29.41 -12.77 6.30
C ASN A 381 -28.40 -11.93 7.08
N GLY A 382 -28.38 -12.04 8.41
CA GLY A 382 -27.44 -11.32 9.27
C GLY A 382 -25.98 -11.75 9.06
N TYR A 383 -25.04 -10.95 9.58
CA TYR A 383 -23.63 -11.37 9.65
C TYR A 383 -23.50 -12.58 10.59
N GLU A 384 -22.88 -13.64 10.09
CA GLU A 384 -22.48 -14.85 10.78
C GLU A 384 -20.98 -14.80 11.07
N TYR A 385 -20.63 -14.94 12.34
CA TYR A 385 -19.24 -14.98 12.80
C TYR A 385 -18.61 -16.34 12.48
N LEU A 386 -17.58 -16.36 11.65
CA LEU A 386 -16.85 -17.57 11.26
C LEU A 386 -15.55 -17.79 12.06
N GLY A 387 -15.16 -16.80 12.86
CA GLY A 387 -14.02 -16.84 13.77
C GLY A 387 -12.68 -16.55 13.10
N GLY A 388 -11.60 -16.92 13.79
CA GLY A 388 -10.23 -16.67 13.36
C GLY A 388 -9.71 -15.28 13.76
N VAL A 389 -8.42 -15.07 13.53
CA VAL A 389 -7.76 -13.76 13.50
C VAL A 389 -7.00 -13.72 12.18
N CYS A 390 -7.60 -13.08 11.19
CA CYS A 390 -7.20 -13.11 9.79
C CYS A 390 -6.40 -11.86 9.46
N MET A 391 -5.24 -12.02 8.83
CA MET A 391 -4.37 -10.91 8.42
C MET A 391 -4.39 -10.63 6.91
N SER A 392 -5.29 -11.28 6.18
CA SER A 392 -5.51 -11.01 4.76
C SER A 392 -6.99 -10.89 4.47
N PRO A 393 -7.38 -10.13 3.43
CA PRO A 393 -8.71 -10.24 2.86
C PRO A 393 -9.06 -11.72 2.58
N PRO A 394 -10.32 -12.12 2.78
CA PRO A 394 -10.73 -13.46 2.40
C PRO A 394 -10.69 -13.64 0.88
N ARG A 395 -10.45 -14.88 0.46
CA ARG A 395 -10.80 -15.35 -0.88
C ARG A 395 -11.70 -16.55 -0.80
N VAL A 396 -12.63 -16.65 -1.75
CA VAL A 396 -13.62 -17.72 -1.75
C VAL A 396 -13.73 -18.34 -3.13
N ALA A 397 -13.74 -19.67 -3.17
CA ALA A 397 -14.07 -20.43 -4.37
C ALA A 397 -15.29 -21.32 -4.13
N THR A 398 -15.96 -21.65 -5.23
CA THR A 398 -17.03 -22.66 -5.27
C THR A 398 -16.69 -23.65 -6.37
N TRP A 399 -16.80 -24.94 -6.10
CA TRP A 399 -16.62 -26.00 -7.10
C TRP A 399 -17.90 -26.80 -7.35
N GLY A 400 -19.00 -26.43 -6.71
CA GLY A 400 -20.30 -27.05 -6.90
C GLY A 400 -21.41 -26.45 -6.03
N PRO A 401 -22.66 -26.89 -6.26
CA PRO A 401 -23.79 -26.43 -5.46
C PRO A 401 -23.61 -26.72 -3.97
N ASN A 402 -24.05 -25.78 -3.12
CA ASN A 402 -23.95 -25.85 -1.66
C ASN A 402 -22.52 -25.99 -1.14
N ARG A 403 -21.53 -25.46 -1.87
CA ARG A 403 -20.13 -25.52 -1.48
C ARG A 403 -19.44 -24.17 -1.58
N LEU A 404 -18.79 -23.79 -0.49
CA LEU A 404 -17.96 -22.60 -0.37
C LEU A 404 -16.68 -22.99 0.36
N ASP A 405 -15.54 -22.52 -0.14
CA ASP A 405 -14.24 -22.72 0.47
C ASP A 405 -13.58 -21.36 0.62
N ALA A 406 -13.39 -20.92 1.86
CA ALA A 406 -12.83 -19.63 2.23
C ALA A 406 -11.38 -19.79 2.71
N PHE A 407 -10.51 -18.92 2.21
CA PHE A 407 -9.08 -18.89 2.50
C PHE A 407 -8.68 -17.53 3.06
N VAL A 408 -7.84 -17.58 4.09
CA VAL A 408 -7.29 -16.41 4.78
C VAL A 408 -5.87 -16.72 5.24
N LEU A 409 -5.07 -15.69 5.49
CA LEU A 409 -3.83 -15.85 6.24
C LEU A 409 -4.09 -15.66 7.74
N GLY A 410 -3.46 -16.50 8.56
CA GLY A 410 -3.43 -16.31 10.01
C GLY A 410 -2.35 -15.32 10.45
N THR A 411 -2.29 -15.05 11.76
CA THR A 411 -1.28 -14.16 12.36
C THR A 411 0.16 -14.64 12.20
N ASP A 412 0.33 -15.94 11.94
CA ASP A 412 1.61 -16.60 11.64
C ASP A 412 1.97 -16.58 10.14
N ARG A 413 1.16 -15.90 9.31
CA ARG A 413 1.25 -15.88 7.84
C ARG A 413 1.04 -17.24 7.17
N ALA A 414 0.55 -18.24 7.90
CA ALA A 414 0.17 -19.51 7.28
C ALA A 414 -1.18 -19.39 6.57
N LEU A 415 -1.36 -20.21 5.54
CA LEU A 415 -2.64 -20.34 4.86
C LEU A 415 -3.60 -21.14 5.73
N TYR A 416 -4.80 -20.61 5.93
CA TYR A 416 -5.90 -21.28 6.62
C TYR A 416 -7.11 -21.40 5.69
N HIS A 417 -7.79 -22.53 5.82
CA HIS A 417 -8.93 -22.90 5.02
C HIS A 417 -10.15 -23.19 5.91
N LYS A 418 -11.33 -22.73 5.51
CA LYS A 418 -12.61 -23.00 6.18
C LYS A 418 -13.68 -23.18 5.13
N TRP A 419 -14.55 -24.18 5.27
CA TRP A 419 -15.52 -24.49 4.22
C TRP A 419 -16.93 -24.78 4.73
N TRP A 420 -17.91 -24.51 3.88
CA TRP A 420 -19.31 -24.90 4.03
C TRP A 420 -19.56 -26.22 3.30
N ASP A 421 -20.11 -27.22 3.98
CA ASP A 421 -20.36 -28.56 3.39
C ASP A 421 -21.80 -28.80 2.93
N GLY A 422 -22.62 -27.75 2.89
CA GLY A 422 -24.04 -27.84 2.60
C GLY A 422 -24.93 -27.92 3.85
N SER A 423 -24.35 -28.16 5.02
CA SER A 423 -25.06 -28.23 6.31
C SER A 423 -24.47 -27.35 7.39
N ALA A 424 -23.13 -27.23 7.43
CA ALA A 424 -22.43 -26.43 8.43
C ALA A 424 -21.09 -25.89 7.90
N TRP A 425 -20.62 -24.82 8.55
CA TRP A 425 -19.24 -24.37 8.43
C TRP A 425 -18.33 -25.28 9.26
N ASN A 426 -17.32 -25.87 8.62
CA ASN A 426 -16.33 -26.69 9.28
C ASN A 426 -15.28 -25.83 10.00
N GLY A 427 -14.46 -26.44 10.86
CA GLY A 427 -13.37 -25.75 11.57
C GLY A 427 -12.28 -25.24 10.62
N TYR A 428 -11.44 -24.33 11.12
CA TYR A 428 -10.25 -23.92 10.37
C TYR A 428 -9.26 -25.08 10.22
N GLU A 429 -8.83 -25.32 8.99
CA GLU A 429 -7.78 -26.25 8.60
C GLU A 429 -6.50 -25.47 8.30
N TYR A 430 -5.41 -25.85 8.97
CA TYR A 430 -4.08 -25.27 8.76
C TYR A 430 -3.43 -25.88 7.52
N LEU A 431 -3.16 -25.06 6.51
CA LEU A 431 -2.52 -25.47 5.26
C LEU A 431 -1.03 -25.13 5.21
N GLY A 432 -0.53 -24.38 6.20
CA GLY A 432 0.88 -24.06 6.40
C GLY A 432 1.44 -23.06 5.41
N GLY A 433 2.78 -22.99 5.35
CA GLY A 433 3.51 -21.99 4.56
C GLY A 433 3.78 -20.70 5.33
N ILE A 434 4.56 -19.81 4.72
CA ILE A 434 4.72 -18.41 5.13
C ILE A 434 4.37 -17.59 3.89
N CYS A 435 3.13 -17.11 3.84
CA CYS A 435 2.55 -16.46 2.68
C CYS A 435 2.75 -14.95 2.80
N MET A 436 3.32 -14.34 1.76
CA MET A 436 3.63 -12.91 1.69
C MET A 436 2.59 -12.12 0.90
N SER A 437 1.57 -12.79 0.39
CA SER A 437 0.42 -12.18 -0.27
C SER A 437 -0.88 -12.80 0.21
N PRO A 438 -2.02 -12.10 0.09
CA PRO A 438 -3.32 -12.77 0.13
C PRO A 438 -3.32 -14.01 -0.76
N PRO A 439 -4.07 -15.07 -0.37
CA PRO A 439 -4.26 -16.20 -1.27
C PRO A 439 -5.00 -15.76 -2.51
N GLU A 440 -4.86 -16.52 -3.58
CA GLU A 440 -5.74 -16.55 -4.74
C GLU A 440 -6.23 -17.97 -4.88
N VAL A 441 -7.54 -18.19 -5.03
CA VAL A 441 -8.12 -19.53 -5.16
C VAL A 441 -9.02 -19.64 -6.37
N VAL A 442 -8.93 -20.76 -7.06
CA VAL A 442 -9.75 -21.08 -8.22
C VAL A 442 -10.17 -22.54 -8.18
N ALA A 443 -11.34 -22.82 -8.76
CA ALA A 443 -11.81 -24.16 -9.02
C ALA A 443 -12.07 -24.33 -10.52
N TRP A 444 -11.60 -25.43 -11.10
CA TRP A 444 -11.91 -25.78 -12.50
C TRP A 444 -13.00 -26.84 -12.66
N GLY A 445 -13.51 -27.37 -11.54
CA GLY A 445 -14.41 -28.51 -11.54
C GLY A 445 -14.64 -29.09 -10.14
N PRO A 446 -15.58 -30.04 -9.99
CA PRO A 446 -15.93 -30.62 -8.71
C PRO A 446 -14.74 -31.23 -8.00
N ASP A 447 -14.70 -31.10 -6.67
CA ASP A 447 -13.65 -31.65 -5.82
C ASP A 447 -12.22 -31.17 -6.18
N ARG A 448 -12.10 -30.04 -6.87
CA ARG A 448 -10.82 -29.36 -7.13
C ARG A 448 -10.81 -27.95 -6.57
N LEU A 449 -9.73 -27.64 -5.85
CA LEU A 449 -9.31 -26.27 -5.55
C LEU A 449 -7.82 -26.12 -5.80
N ASP A 450 -7.42 -24.98 -6.34
CA ASP A 450 -6.02 -24.60 -6.56
C ASP A 450 -5.80 -23.25 -5.88
N VAL A 451 -4.82 -23.17 -4.97
CA VAL A 451 -4.53 -21.98 -4.16
C VAL A 451 -3.10 -21.52 -4.43
N PHE A 452 -2.95 -20.22 -4.69
CA PHE A 452 -1.70 -19.58 -5.03
C PHE A 452 -1.37 -18.49 -4.02
N VAL A 453 -0.10 -18.38 -3.65
CA VAL A 453 0.43 -17.37 -2.73
C VAL A 453 1.84 -16.96 -3.18
N LEU A 454 2.29 -15.79 -2.78
CA LEU A 454 3.72 -15.46 -2.82
C LEU A 454 4.43 -16.01 -1.59
N GLY A 455 5.62 -16.58 -1.78
CA GLY A 455 6.53 -16.97 -0.70
C GLY A 455 7.41 -15.80 -0.22
N THR A 456 8.29 -16.07 0.75
CA THR A 456 9.23 -15.07 1.30
C THR A 456 10.27 -14.57 0.29
N ASP A 457 10.44 -15.29 -0.82
CA ASP A 457 11.30 -14.96 -1.96
C ASP A 457 10.55 -14.22 -3.09
N ASN A 458 9.28 -13.85 -2.86
CA ASN A 458 8.37 -13.28 -3.86
C ASN A 458 8.09 -14.20 -5.08
N ALA A 459 8.41 -15.49 -4.99
CA ALA A 459 8.02 -16.46 -6.00
C ALA A 459 6.60 -16.97 -5.75
N VAL A 460 5.93 -17.45 -6.81
CA VAL A 460 4.63 -18.08 -6.67
C VAL A 460 4.79 -19.51 -6.15
N TYR A 461 4.01 -19.81 -5.10
CA TYR A 461 3.79 -21.16 -4.60
C TYR A 461 2.33 -21.57 -4.81
N HIS A 462 2.13 -22.81 -5.22
CA HIS A 462 0.82 -23.38 -5.49
C HIS A 462 0.55 -24.59 -4.59
N LYS A 463 -0.68 -24.73 -4.10
CA LYS A 463 -1.16 -25.85 -3.29
C LYS A 463 -2.58 -26.19 -3.71
N TRP A 464 -2.90 -27.48 -3.82
CA TRP A 464 -4.21 -27.88 -4.35
C TRP A 464 -4.88 -29.02 -3.57
N TRP A 465 -6.21 -29.04 -3.65
CA TRP A 465 -7.08 -30.12 -3.21
C TRP A 465 -7.41 -31.03 -4.41
N ASP A 466 -7.25 -32.34 -4.25
CA ASP A 466 -7.49 -33.33 -5.32
C ASP A 466 -8.75 -34.17 -5.14
N GLY A 467 -9.65 -33.76 -4.24
CA GLY A 467 -10.85 -34.50 -3.87
C GLY A 467 -10.66 -35.44 -2.68
N THR A 468 -9.41 -35.72 -2.28
CA THR A 468 -9.10 -36.59 -1.15
C THR A 468 -8.18 -35.91 -0.13
N ALA A 469 -7.20 -35.13 -0.58
CA ALA A 469 -6.24 -34.47 0.28
C ALA A 469 -5.70 -33.17 -0.33
N TRP A 470 -5.20 -32.30 0.57
CA TRP A 470 -4.35 -31.19 0.19
C TRP A 470 -2.94 -31.68 -0.14
N ASN A 471 -2.48 -31.40 -1.34
CA ASN A 471 -1.11 -31.69 -1.77
C ASN A 471 -0.12 -30.68 -1.19
N GLY A 472 1.18 -30.98 -1.23
CA GLY A 472 2.22 -30.08 -0.75
C GLY A 472 2.32 -28.79 -1.58
N TYR A 473 3.02 -27.77 -1.06
CA TYR A 473 3.35 -26.60 -1.86
C TYR A 473 4.31 -26.98 -2.99
N GLU A 474 3.97 -26.59 -4.22
CA GLU A 474 4.87 -26.63 -5.37
C GLU A 474 5.37 -25.23 -5.73
N TYR A 475 6.64 -25.13 -6.07
CA TYR A 475 7.30 -23.89 -6.46
C TYR A 475 7.08 -23.63 -7.95
N LEU A 476 6.45 -22.50 -8.28
CA LEU A 476 6.17 -22.08 -9.66
C LEU A 476 7.13 -20.98 -10.17
N GLY A 477 8.00 -20.47 -9.28
CA GLY A 477 9.00 -19.46 -9.59
C GLY A 477 8.45 -18.06 -9.80
N GLY A 478 9.25 -17.23 -10.45
CA GLY A 478 8.97 -15.80 -10.62
C GLY A 478 9.59 -14.95 -9.50
N VAL A 479 9.61 -13.63 -9.71
CA VAL A 479 9.88 -12.61 -8.68
C VAL A 479 8.81 -11.55 -8.87
N CYS A 480 7.74 -11.65 -8.07
CA CYS A 480 6.48 -10.97 -8.32
C CYS A 480 6.36 -9.71 -7.46
N ALA A 481 5.87 -8.62 -8.04
CA ALA A 481 5.52 -7.38 -7.36
C ALA A 481 4.02 -7.27 -7.07
N SER A 482 3.19 -8.14 -7.66
CA SER A 482 1.78 -8.34 -7.29
C SER A 482 1.52 -9.78 -6.88
N PRO A 483 0.45 -10.04 -6.11
CA PRO A 483 -0.01 -11.40 -5.92
C PRO A 483 -0.57 -11.99 -7.22
N PRO A 484 -0.70 -13.33 -7.28
CA PRO A 484 -1.20 -14.03 -8.45
C PRO A 484 -2.69 -13.83 -8.64
N ARG A 485 -3.14 -13.74 -9.88
CA ARG A 485 -4.54 -13.90 -10.29
C ARG A 485 -4.69 -15.12 -11.17
N VAL A 486 -5.66 -15.97 -10.87
CA VAL A 486 -5.82 -17.24 -11.60
C VAL A 486 -7.25 -17.44 -12.03
N VAL A 487 -7.45 -17.81 -13.29
CA VAL A 487 -8.76 -18.20 -13.82
C VAL A 487 -8.70 -19.61 -14.40
N ALA A 488 -9.82 -20.31 -14.30
CA ALA A 488 -10.08 -21.55 -15.01
C ALA A 488 -11.16 -21.34 -16.06
N TRP A 489 -10.97 -21.88 -17.25
CA TRP A 489 -11.98 -21.86 -18.32
C TRP A 489 -12.37 -23.26 -18.83
N GLY A 490 -11.78 -24.29 -18.22
CA GLY A 490 -12.07 -25.68 -18.48
C GLY A 490 -11.38 -26.57 -17.46
N GLU A 491 -11.85 -27.81 -17.35
CA GLU A 491 -11.16 -28.83 -16.56
C GLU A 491 -9.71 -28.95 -17.01
N ASN A 492 -8.82 -29.15 -16.05
CA ASN A 492 -7.39 -29.30 -16.30
C ASN A 492 -6.72 -28.06 -16.93
N ARG A 493 -7.33 -26.87 -16.82
CA ARG A 493 -6.79 -25.63 -17.36
C ARG A 493 -6.86 -24.47 -16.38
N LEU A 494 -5.69 -23.93 -16.05
CA LEU A 494 -5.52 -22.71 -15.25
C LEU A 494 -4.63 -21.72 -16.00
N ASP A 495 -4.95 -20.44 -15.93
CA ASP A 495 -4.14 -19.34 -16.46
C ASP A 495 -3.89 -18.32 -15.34
N MET A 496 -2.63 -18.10 -15.02
CA MET A 496 -2.16 -17.26 -13.93
C MET A 496 -1.42 -16.03 -14.44
N PHE A 497 -1.70 -14.88 -13.84
CA PHE A 497 -1.10 -13.60 -14.16
C PHE A 497 -0.50 -12.95 -12.92
N VAL A 498 0.68 -12.34 -13.07
CA VAL A 498 1.38 -11.56 -12.04
C VAL A 498 2.01 -10.32 -12.66
N ILE A 499 2.25 -9.29 -11.86
CA ILE A 499 3.16 -8.19 -12.21
C ILE A 499 4.56 -8.55 -11.72
N GLY A 500 5.55 -8.45 -12.59
CA GLY A 500 6.97 -8.61 -12.24
C GLY A 500 7.55 -7.36 -11.57
N THR A 501 8.74 -7.46 -11.00
CA THR A 501 9.46 -6.32 -10.40
C THR A 501 9.87 -5.24 -11.41
N ASP A 502 9.79 -5.54 -12.70
CA ASP A 502 9.93 -4.61 -13.83
C ASP A 502 8.61 -3.91 -14.21
N SER A 503 7.56 -4.10 -13.42
CA SER A 503 6.20 -3.63 -13.67
C SER A 503 5.52 -4.21 -14.92
N ALA A 504 6.10 -5.24 -15.56
CA ALA A 504 5.47 -5.90 -16.69
C ALA A 504 4.50 -6.99 -16.23
N LEU A 505 3.49 -7.28 -17.04
CA LEU A 505 2.62 -8.43 -16.83
C LEU A 505 3.32 -9.71 -17.30
N TYR A 506 3.21 -10.76 -16.50
CA TYR A 506 3.67 -12.11 -16.82
C TYR A 506 2.52 -13.10 -16.73
N HIS A 507 2.56 -14.11 -17.58
CA HIS A 507 1.57 -15.17 -17.67
C HIS A 507 2.21 -16.54 -17.51
N LYS A 508 1.52 -17.46 -16.83
CA LYS A 508 1.90 -18.87 -16.69
C LYS A 508 0.63 -19.70 -16.65
N TRP A 509 0.61 -20.84 -17.31
CA TRP A 509 -0.59 -21.66 -17.38
C TRP A 509 -0.31 -23.13 -17.08
N TYR A 510 -1.34 -23.85 -16.65
CA TYR A 510 -1.34 -25.30 -16.51
C TYR A 510 -2.17 -25.93 -17.63
N ASP A 511 -1.64 -26.93 -18.31
CA ASP A 511 -2.27 -27.55 -19.50
C ASP A 511 -2.91 -28.92 -19.24
N GLY A 512 -3.01 -29.32 -17.98
CA GLY A 512 -3.52 -30.64 -17.58
C GLY A 512 -2.43 -31.66 -17.29
N SER A 513 -1.19 -31.34 -17.65
CA SER A 513 -0.02 -32.20 -17.42
C SER A 513 1.10 -31.45 -16.71
N ALA A 514 1.37 -30.21 -17.12
CA ALA A 514 2.45 -29.41 -16.57
C ALA A 514 2.13 -27.92 -16.60
N TRP A 515 2.86 -27.17 -15.76
CA TRP A 515 2.94 -25.73 -15.87
C TRP A 515 3.89 -25.32 -16.99
N SER A 516 3.53 -24.29 -17.73
CA SER A 516 4.39 -23.64 -18.73
C SER A 516 5.58 -22.93 -18.08
N ASP A 517 6.54 -22.47 -18.88
CA ASP A 517 7.45 -21.40 -18.45
C ASP A 517 6.70 -20.06 -18.31
N TRP A 518 7.31 -19.07 -17.65
CA TRP A 518 6.77 -17.72 -17.57
C TRP A 518 6.83 -17.01 -18.93
N GLU A 519 5.69 -16.48 -19.37
CA GLU A 519 5.51 -15.73 -20.61
C GLU A 519 5.47 -14.22 -20.30
N TYR A 520 6.42 -13.46 -20.87
CA TYR A 520 6.45 -12.00 -20.76
C TYR A 520 5.38 -11.36 -21.64
N MET A 521 4.50 -10.55 -21.04
CA MET A 521 3.38 -9.90 -21.73
C MET A 521 3.49 -8.38 -21.84
N GLY A 522 4.64 -7.80 -21.47
CA GLY A 522 4.92 -6.38 -21.59
C GLY A 522 4.07 -5.48 -20.69
N GLY A 523 4.07 -4.19 -21.02
CA GLY A 523 3.35 -3.16 -20.27
C GLY A 523 4.15 -2.58 -19.10
N VAL A 524 3.63 -1.49 -18.53
CA VAL A 524 4.08 -0.91 -17.26
C VAL A 524 2.82 -0.74 -16.42
N CYS A 525 2.52 -1.77 -15.62
CA CYS A 525 1.29 -1.92 -14.86
C CYS A 525 1.49 -1.36 -13.46
N THR A 526 0.54 -0.54 -13.00
CA THR A 526 0.59 0.08 -11.66
C THR A 526 -0.33 -0.59 -10.65
N THR A 527 -1.05 -1.63 -11.05
CA THR A 527 -1.95 -2.44 -10.21
C THR A 527 -1.71 -3.92 -10.47
N ALA A 528 -2.13 -4.78 -9.54
CA ALA A 528 -2.30 -6.20 -9.85
C ALA A 528 -3.25 -6.37 -11.06
N PRO A 529 -3.10 -7.46 -11.84
CA PRO A 529 -4.05 -7.75 -12.89
C PRO A 529 -5.42 -8.12 -12.30
N THR A 530 -6.44 -8.12 -13.15
CA THR A 530 -7.67 -8.88 -12.94
C THR A 530 -7.96 -9.64 -14.24
N VAL A 531 -8.50 -10.84 -14.12
CA VAL A 531 -8.73 -11.73 -15.25
C VAL A 531 -10.08 -12.42 -15.12
N VAL A 532 -10.76 -12.59 -16.24
CA VAL A 532 -11.99 -13.36 -16.33
C VAL A 532 -11.98 -14.23 -17.58
N SER A 533 -12.76 -15.30 -17.55
CA SER A 533 -13.13 -16.07 -18.73
C SER A 533 -14.65 -16.16 -18.83
N TRP A 534 -15.16 -16.08 -20.06
CA TRP A 534 -16.57 -16.31 -20.37
C TRP A 534 -16.81 -17.54 -21.24
N GLY A 535 -15.76 -18.33 -21.50
CA GLY A 535 -15.82 -19.51 -22.32
C GLY A 535 -14.45 -20.15 -22.50
N SER A 536 -14.45 -21.40 -22.96
CA SER A 536 -13.20 -22.10 -23.25
C SER A 536 -12.36 -21.34 -24.29
N ASP A 537 -11.04 -21.39 -24.12
CA ASP A 537 -10.08 -20.69 -24.97
C ASP A 537 -10.25 -19.16 -24.98
N ARG A 538 -10.85 -18.59 -23.93
CA ARG A 538 -11.04 -17.15 -23.81
C ARG A 538 -10.60 -16.63 -22.45
N LEU A 539 -9.75 -15.62 -22.50
CA LEU A 539 -9.28 -14.85 -21.34
C LEU A 539 -9.40 -13.36 -21.67
N ASP A 540 -9.79 -12.57 -20.68
CA ASP A 540 -9.78 -11.11 -20.74
C ASP A 540 -9.08 -10.58 -19.49
N VAL A 541 -7.98 -9.85 -19.68
CA VAL A 541 -7.10 -9.35 -18.62
C VAL A 541 -7.14 -7.83 -18.60
N PHE A 542 -7.27 -7.24 -17.42
CA PHE A 542 -7.28 -5.81 -17.21
C PHE A 542 -6.23 -5.38 -16.19
N VAL A 543 -5.60 -4.23 -16.45
CA VAL A 543 -4.59 -3.59 -15.59
C VAL A 543 -4.74 -2.08 -15.69
N LEU A 544 -4.21 -1.33 -14.72
CA LEU A 544 -3.98 0.11 -14.89
C LEU A 544 -2.57 0.40 -15.39
N GLY A 545 -2.44 1.41 -16.25
CA GLY A 545 -1.16 1.95 -16.69
C GLY A 545 -0.68 3.11 -15.82
N THR A 546 0.52 3.62 -16.11
CA THR A 546 1.13 4.77 -15.42
C THR A 546 0.38 6.09 -15.58
N ASP A 547 -0.53 6.16 -16.54
CA ASP A 547 -1.47 7.26 -16.77
C ASP A 547 -2.79 7.10 -15.98
N SER A 548 -2.86 6.08 -15.11
CA SER A 548 -4.07 5.68 -14.36
C SER A 548 -5.23 5.24 -15.26
N ALA A 549 -5.02 5.01 -16.55
CA ALA A 549 -6.09 4.54 -17.43
C ALA A 549 -6.26 3.01 -17.36
N LEU A 550 -7.46 2.55 -17.67
CA LEU A 550 -7.74 1.12 -17.81
C LEU A 550 -7.17 0.60 -19.14
N TYR A 551 -6.43 -0.50 -19.06
CA TYR A 551 -5.94 -1.25 -20.22
C TYR A 551 -6.50 -2.67 -20.21
N HIS A 552 -6.68 -3.21 -21.41
CA HIS A 552 -7.25 -4.53 -21.65
C HIS A 552 -6.40 -5.31 -22.65
N LYS A 553 -6.31 -6.63 -22.46
CA LYS A 553 -5.80 -7.57 -23.46
C LYS A 553 -6.53 -8.89 -23.34
N TRP A 554 -6.55 -9.68 -24.40
CA TRP A 554 -7.34 -10.92 -24.42
C TRP A 554 -6.64 -12.06 -25.14
N TRP A 555 -7.00 -13.29 -24.78
CA TRP A 555 -6.68 -14.50 -25.54
C TRP A 555 -7.92 -14.92 -26.35
N ASP A 556 -7.76 -15.26 -27.63
CA ASP A 556 -8.88 -15.66 -28.49
C ASP A 556 -8.90 -17.15 -28.88
N GLY A 557 -8.08 -17.97 -28.22
CA GLY A 557 -7.86 -19.38 -28.55
C GLY A 557 -6.71 -19.63 -29.50
N SER A 558 -6.17 -18.57 -30.11
CA SER A 558 -5.06 -18.67 -31.06
C SER A 558 -3.93 -17.69 -30.79
N ALA A 559 -4.25 -16.47 -30.35
CA ALA A 559 -3.28 -15.42 -30.09
C ALA A 559 -3.75 -14.44 -29.01
N TRP A 560 -2.78 -13.74 -28.43
CA TRP A 560 -3.01 -12.58 -27.58
C TRP A 560 -3.34 -11.34 -28.43
N GLY A 561 -4.44 -10.68 -28.14
CA GLY A 561 -4.85 -9.40 -28.71
C GLY A 561 -4.59 -8.24 -27.74
N PRO A 562 -4.16 -7.06 -28.23
CA PRO A 562 -3.85 -6.74 -29.63
C PRO A 562 -2.54 -7.37 -30.14
N SER A 563 -1.67 -7.79 -29.23
CA SER A 563 -0.49 -8.65 -29.47
C SER A 563 -0.03 -9.23 -28.12
N LEU A 564 0.97 -10.12 -28.13
CA LEU A 564 1.54 -10.67 -26.89
C LEU A 564 1.95 -9.57 -25.89
N THR A 565 2.62 -8.52 -26.36
CA THR A 565 3.13 -7.43 -25.50
C THR A 565 2.32 -6.13 -25.55
N GLY A 566 1.30 -6.06 -26.40
CA GLY A 566 0.44 -4.89 -26.57
C GLY A 566 -0.79 -4.90 -25.67
N TYR A 567 -1.42 -3.73 -25.54
CA TYR A 567 -2.64 -3.51 -24.74
C TYR A 567 -3.62 -2.60 -25.49
N GLU A 568 -4.91 -2.89 -25.35
CA GLU A 568 -6.01 -2.03 -25.77
C GLU A 568 -6.26 -0.97 -24.69
N TYR A 569 -6.25 0.31 -25.08
CA TYR A 569 -6.55 1.42 -24.20
C TYR A 569 -8.07 1.58 -24.04
N LEU A 570 -8.57 1.49 -22.81
CA LEU A 570 -9.99 1.66 -22.48
C LEU A 570 -10.31 3.02 -21.86
N GLY A 571 -9.29 3.82 -21.57
CA GLY A 571 -9.40 5.17 -21.04
C GLY A 571 -9.81 5.23 -19.57
N GLY A 572 -10.23 6.42 -19.14
CA GLY A 572 -10.54 6.72 -17.73
C GLY A 572 -9.33 7.21 -16.95
N ILE A 573 -9.59 7.65 -15.71
CA ILE A 573 -8.57 7.91 -14.69
C ILE A 573 -9.05 7.16 -13.45
N CYS A 574 -8.56 5.94 -13.32
CA CYS A 574 -8.95 4.97 -12.33
C CYS A 574 -8.00 5.06 -11.13
N THR A 575 -8.53 5.11 -9.92
CA THR A 575 -7.71 5.21 -8.70
C THR A 575 -7.47 3.88 -8.01
N ASP A 576 -8.22 2.85 -8.40
CA ASP A 576 -8.16 1.51 -7.80
C ASP A 576 -8.13 0.43 -8.88
N GLU A 577 -7.67 -0.76 -8.49
CA GLU A 577 -7.60 -1.92 -9.38
C GLU A 577 -8.99 -2.25 -9.98
N PRO A 578 -9.08 -2.67 -11.25
CA PRO A 578 -10.35 -3.04 -11.85
C PRO A 578 -10.96 -4.30 -11.22
N ARG A 579 -12.30 -4.37 -11.22
CA ARG A 579 -13.07 -5.59 -10.95
C ARG A 579 -13.78 -6.00 -12.22
N VAL A 580 -13.73 -7.27 -12.61
CA VAL A 580 -14.39 -7.73 -13.83
C VAL A 580 -15.22 -8.97 -13.57
N VAL A 581 -16.38 -9.05 -14.24
CA VAL A 581 -17.24 -10.22 -14.24
C VAL A 581 -17.80 -10.46 -15.64
N SER A 582 -18.18 -11.72 -15.90
CA SER A 582 -18.99 -12.10 -17.04
C SER A 582 -20.21 -12.88 -16.58
N TRP A 583 -21.37 -12.56 -17.13
CA TRP A 583 -22.62 -13.29 -16.89
C TRP A 583 -23.13 -14.07 -18.12
N ASP A 584 -22.48 -13.93 -19.28
CA ASP A 584 -22.76 -14.67 -20.51
C ASP A 584 -21.55 -14.67 -21.45
N THR A 585 -21.56 -15.56 -22.44
CA THR A 585 -20.56 -15.59 -23.51
C THR A 585 -20.51 -14.24 -24.22
N ASN A 586 -19.28 -13.76 -24.48
CA ASN A 586 -19.03 -12.50 -25.18
C ASN A 586 -19.61 -11.27 -24.48
N ARG A 587 -19.67 -11.31 -23.14
CA ARG A 587 -20.09 -10.21 -22.27
C ARG A 587 -19.07 -9.99 -21.16
N LEU A 588 -18.66 -8.75 -20.96
CA LEU A 588 -17.78 -8.34 -19.87
C LEU A 588 -18.31 -7.08 -19.21
N ASP A 589 -18.24 -7.02 -17.89
CA ASP A 589 -18.60 -5.87 -17.08
C ASP A 589 -17.41 -5.54 -16.16
N VAL A 590 -16.82 -4.37 -16.35
CA VAL A 590 -15.64 -3.89 -15.61
C VAL A 590 -16.04 -2.70 -14.74
N PHE A 591 -15.57 -2.72 -13.50
CA PHE A 591 -15.82 -1.68 -12.51
C PHE A 591 -14.49 -1.11 -12.02
N VAL A 592 -14.45 0.21 -11.88
CA VAL A 592 -13.29 0.98 -11.41
C VAL A 592 -13.75 2.14 -10.54
N THR A 593 -12.91 2.60 -9.63
CA THR A 593 -13.14 3.84 -8.89
C THR A 593 -12.54 5.02 -9.64
N GLY A 594 -13.28 6.12 -9.75
CA GLY A 594 -12.79 7.38 -10.31
C GLY A 594 -12.09 8.27 -9.29
N THR A 595 -11.47 9.36 -9.76
CA THR A 595 -10.83 10.39 -8.90
C THR A 595 -11.81 11.11 -7.95
N ASP A 596 -13.10 11.06 -8.25
CA ASP A 596 -14.20 11.56 -7.42
C ASP A 596 -14.70 10.53 -6.40
N LYS A 597 -14.03 9.38 -6.28
CA LYS A 597 -14.39 8.25 -5.43
C LYS A 597 -15.74 7.60 -5.79
N GLN A 598 -16.29 7.86 -6.97
CA GLN A 598 -17.48 7.14 -7.45
C GLN A 598 -17.09 5.81 -8.10
N LEU A 599 -18.02 4.85 -8.06
CA LEU A 599 -17.89 3.63 -8.85
C LEU A 599 -18.28 3.93 -10.29
N TYR A 600 -17.44 3.54 -11.24
CA TYR A 600 -17.71 3.60 -12.66
C TYR A 600 -17.79 2.19 -13.24
N HIS A 601 -18.69 2.03 -14.20
CA HIS A 601 -18.91 0.78 -14.92
C HIS A 601 -18.65 0.98 -16.42
N LYS A 602 -17.98 0.01 -17.02
CA LYS A 602 -17.70 -0.05 -18.46
C LYS A 602 -17.91 -1.49 -18.90
N TRP A 603 -18.56 -1.71 -20.04
CA TRP A 603 -18.89 -3.07 -20.48
C TRP A 603 -18.66 -3.31 -21.96
N TRP A 604 -18.37 -4.56 -22.29
CA TRP A 604 -18.35 -5.09 -23.64
C TRP A 604 -19.71 -5.72 -23.95
N ASP A 605 -20.36 -5.31 -25.05
CA ASP A 605 -21.70 -5.80 -25.41
C ASP A 605 -21.70 -6.93 -26.45
N GLY A 606 -20.53 -7.48 -26.76
CA GLY A 606 -20.32 -8.46 -27.80
C GLY A 606 -19.85 -7.88 -29.14
N SER A 607 -19.88 -6.56 -29.28
CA SER A 607 -19.46 -5.84 -30.49
C SER A 607 -18.54 -4.66 -30.22
N ALA A 608 -18.74 -3.94 -29.11
CA ALA A 608 -17.95 -2.79 -28.73
C ALA A 608 -17.90 -2.58 -27.21
N TRP A 609 -16.85 -1.89 -26.77
CA TRP A 609 -16.79 -1.31 -25.44
C TRP A 609 -17.68 -0.08 -25.35
N ASN A 610 -18.62 -0.09 -24.42
CA ASN A 610 -19.48 1.06 -24.13
C ASN A 610 -18.73 2.11 -23.29
N GLY A 611 -19.28 3.32 -23.19
CA GLY A 611 -18.71 4.40 -22.39
C GLY A 611 -18.74 4.11 -20.89
N TYR A 612 -17.96 4.86 -20.11
CA TYR A 612 -18.04 4.80 -18.65
C TYR A 612 -19.40 5.35 -18.18
N GLU A 613 -20.12 4.55 -17.40
CA GLU A 613 -21.33 4.92 -16.67
C GLU A 613 -20.97 5.15 -15.20
N ALA A 614 -21.31 6.32 -14.65
CA ALA A 614 -21.14 6.60 -13.23
C ALA A 614 -22.27 5.93 -12.43
N LEU A 615 -21.91 5.07 -11.47
CA LEU A 615 -22.82 4.33 -10.61
C LEU A 615 -22.98 4.94 -9.22
N GLY A 616 -22.48 6.17 -9.03
CA GLY A 616 -22.60 6.92 -7.79
C GLY A 616 -21.69 6.41 -6.66
N GLY A 617 -22.06 6.77 -5.44
CA GLY A 617 -21.35 6.40 -4.22
C GLY A 617 -20.18 7.31 -3.90
N VAL A 618 -19.74 7.28 -2.63
CA VAL A 618 -18.40 7.71 -2.25
C VAL A 618 -17.75 6.47 -1.67
N ILE A 619 -17.04 5.77 -2.54
CA ILE A 619 -16.36 4.53 -2.23
C ILE A 619 -15.09 4.95 -1.51
N SER A 620 -15.09 4.81 -0.19
CA SER A 620 -13.85 5.03 0.56
C SER A 620 -12.82 4.02 0.20
N ASP A 621 -13.27 2.82 -0.25
CA ASP A 621 -12.35 1.74 -0.34
C ASP A 621 -12.67 0.53 -1.24
N PHE A 622 -11.61 0.09 -1.92
CA PHE A 622 -11.34 -1.27 -2.40
C PHE A 622 -10.05 -1.85 -1.74
N ARG A 623 -9.46 -1.14 -0.78
CA ARG A 623 -8.11 -1.22 -0.18
C ARG A 623 -8.07 -0.90 1.33
N LEU A 624 -8.24 -1.91 2.18
CA LEU A 624 -7.95 -1.94 3.62
C LEU A 624 -7.54 -0.59 4.30
N THR A 625 -8.36 -0.13 5.24
CA THR A 625 -7.82 0.48 6.47
C THR A 625 -7.78 -0.62 7.53
N VAL A 626 -6.61 -1.05 8.01
CA VAL A 626 -6.56 -1.84 9.26
C VAL A 626 -6.70 -0.89 10.47
N PRO A 627 -7.54 -1.18 11.48
CA PRO A 627 -7.45 -0.62 12.81
C PRO A 627 -6.76 -1.61 13.78
N ASP A 628 -6.14 -1.02 14.79
CA ASP A 628 -5.38 -1.65 15.87
C ASP A 628 -6.06 -2.87 16.54
N SER A 629 -5.18 -3.75 17.04
CA SER A 629 -5.50 -4.96 17.80
C SER A 629 -6.53 -4.74 18.95
N PRO A 630 -7.46 -5.68 19.21
CA PRO A 630 -8.35 -5.59 20.36
C PRO A 630 -7.57 -5.74 21.68
N ALA A 631 -7.82 -4.82 22.62
CA ALA A 631 -7.27 -4.86 23.98
C ALA A 631 -7.54 -6.21 24.68
N PRO A 632 -6.60 -6.74 25.49
CA PRO A 632 -6.78 -8.02 26.16
C PRO A 632 -7.97 -7.99 27.12
N ILE A 633 -8.89 -8.94 26.94
CA ILE A 633 -9.97 -9.23 27.87
C ILE A 633 -9.36 -9.54 29.23
N GLN A 634 -9.54 -8.65 30.21
CA GLN A 634 -9.20 -8.93 31.59
C GLN A 634 -10.08 -10.08 32.10
N GLY A 635 -9.42 -11.16 32.51
CA GLY A 635 -10.06 -12.32 33.10
C GLY A 635 -10.87 -11.92 34.34
N VAL A 636 -12.14 -12.34 34.36
CA VAL A 636 -12.96 -12.35 35.57
C VAL A 636 -12.39 -13.43 36.48
N GLY A 637 -11.85 -13.02 37.63
CA GLY A 637 -11.31 -13.90 38.65
C GLY A 637 -12.37 -14.83 39.24
N VAL A 638 -11.93 -16.03 39.63
CA VAL A 638 -12.57 -16.88 40.64
C VAL A 638 -11.92 -16.61 41.98
#